data_AF-A0A815EGU3-F1
#
_entry.id   AF-A0A815EGU3-F1
#
_cell.length_a   1.000
_cell.length_b   1.000
_cell.length_c   1.000
_cell.angle_alpha   90.00
_cell.angle_beta   90.00
_cell.angle_gamma   90.00
#
_symmetry.space_group_name_H-M   'P 1'
#
loop_
_entity.id
_entity.type
_entity.pdbx_description
1 polymer ?
#
loop_
_entity_poly.entity_id
_entity_poly.type
_entity_poly.pdbx_seq_one_letter_code
_entity_poly.pdbx_strand_id
1 'polypeptide(L)'
;MSTDYETIKRQAIGRQGFIGSLYDVRNDRFEGRSLFNQTIPSSYISTTDCAHSTYIVDENESQKDTFNNLNIDASMKISLMAGLFNIEGSAKYLNQTKTNSRTVRVTHILQMKTKKDHLHISMTDLHQYFSSDALENPNATHCVIGITWGANVAATFEEILSTSEEAAELQGQLSACLKKPTIAVSGDASVKYVDQSNSKFHSLKINISGDIKLSTVPRTVEDVFKAFSEVPSKLNELNDGKGQQLEFELYPLKRMAQIFKYETSIQRIIKDISIFLMSRLEDTFEQIIRSKRILNDFLDKVTPWQDWLAMDWIEAITTKQTNFNRIQTDTLHQLGTLVEQIRRGEVDENKMVESLDNFDKNNPCSVVSMRRFLEENSRNIIKIEALNEICRFLQEAKGEGQQSTGGYSSILFPKNTTIRSFLNKNHDYDIYLLHISNQWKESDERNWYKQIRLFTNLYKAQTQNQTRQAIFRVVDHDFLVNMDEKPDKCVIYHANRGVINTKDYFHTSLVTLSQDQIRAMRTEHKLTNVTNKEIEALHKKFIATHPSGEINEQEFSAEFQLLFPRGEPHRYCNYAFKAFDKNNSGTLTFDEYMVAFSLTLPGDIEHQLALTFQLCAYHGQDKVSNEDLLQLMEAVAELKGVDSSSISFLKENYDLCVAFLPVEVKKTATSQEPPKRLDSLGDDDLLLINNFLTDYDNSVTWQLTHTQNIERILKPKLEIFFKQLGCSSATDVQNRINDLISKYTEVLTIWRTHYQNIFLGLQPLLKDAVLSIRNAYNTGNN
;
A
#
# COMPACT_ATOMS: atom_id res chain seq x y z
N MET A 1 -34.12 42.74 -1.35
CA MET A 1 -35.07 43.66 -2.02
C MET A 1 -35.95 42.80 -2.89
N SER A 2 -37.24 43.12 -3.07
CA SER A 2 -38.16 42.20 -3.76
C SER A 2 -37.85 42.12 -5.26
N THR A 3 -37.54 40.91 -5.76
CA THR A 3 -37.24 40.66 -7.18
C THR A 3 -38.39 40.97 -8.13
N ASP A 4 -39.63 41.09 -7.62
CA ASP A 4 -40.86 41.63 -8.21
C ASP A 4 -40.73 42.75 -9.28
N TYR A 5 -39.65 43.52 -9.24
CA TYR A 5 -39.40 44.69 -10.09
C TYR A 5 -38.11 44.62 -10.91
N GLU A 6 -37.18 43.68 -10.70
CA GLU A 6 -35.88 43.70 -11.38
C GLU A 6 -35.87 42.87 -12.67
N THR A 7 -35.09 43.31 -13.67
CA THR A 7 -34.83 42.50 -14.86
C THR A 7 -33.83 41.41 -14.48
N ILE A 8 -34.22 40.14 -14.56
CA ILE A 8 -33.34 39.02 -14.18
C ILE A 8 -32.74 38.35 -15.41
N LYS A 9 -31.65 37.60 -15.19
CA LYS A 9 -31.01 36.75 -16.19
C LYS A 9 -31.25 35.28 -15.89
N ARG A 10 -31.38 34.47 -16.93
CA ARG A 10 -31.47 33.00 -16.86
C ARG A 10 -30.69 32.38 -18.00
N GLN A 11 -29.79 31.45 -17.70
CA GLN A 11 -29.13 30.68 -18.75
C GLN A 11 -30.16 29.81 -19.48
N ALA A 12 -30.01 29.64 -20.80
CA ALA A 12 -30.97 28.90 -21.61
C ALA A 12 -30.96 27.41 -21.29
N ILE A 13 -29.75 26.81 -21.22
CA ILE A 13 -29.53 25.39 -20.87
C ILE A 13 -30.33 24.46 -21.80
N GLY A 14 -30.19 24.70 -23.11
CA GLY A 14 -30.87 23.97 -24.19
C GLY A 14 -32.33 24.38 -24.44
N ARG A 15 -33.00 24.97 -23.44
CA ARG A 15 -34.39 25.46 -23.55
C ARG A 15 -34.49 26.58 -24.57
N GLN A 16 -35.56 26.59 -25.36
CA GLN A 16 -35.79 27.56 -26.44
C GLN A 16 -36.87 28.58 -26.06
N GLY A 17 -36.70 29.83 -26.48
CA GLY A 17 -37.68 30.92 -26.34
C GLY A 17 -37.52 31.97 -27.43
N PHE A 18 -38.34 33.01 -27.41
CA PHE A 18 -38.28 34.15 -28.32
C PHE A 18 -38.65 35.44 -27.58
N ILE A 19 -38.36 36.61 -28.15
CA ILE A 19 -38.73 37.90 -27.53
C ILE A 19 -40.26 37.97 -27.40
N GLY A 20 -40.74 38.11 -26.16
CA GLY A 20 -42.14 38.00 -25.77
C GLY A 20 -42.54 36.67 -25.12
N SER A 21 -41.76 35.58 -25.18
CA SER A 21 -42.12 34.32 -24.52
C SER A 21 -42.34 34.50 -23.02
N LEU A 22 -43.45 33.96 -22.51
CA LEU A 22 -43.80 34.03 -21.08
C LEU A 22 -43.06 32.98 -20.25
N TYR A 23 -42.63 33.37 -19.05
CA TYR A 23 -41.80 32.58 -18.15
C TYR A 23 -42.31 32.67 -16.70
N ASP A 24 -42.21 31.57 -15.94
CA ASP A 24 -42.40 31.57 -14.49
C ASP A 24 -41.07 31.37 -13.75
N VAL A 25 -40.59 32.41 -13.07
CA VAL A 25 -39.36 32.36 -12.26
C VAL A 25 -39.53 31.58 -10.95
N ARG A 26 -40.76 31.18 -10.60
CA ARG A 26 -41.07 30.42 -9.38
C ARG A 26 -40.64 28.95 -9.50
N ASN A 27 -40.72 28.38 -10.71
CA ASN A 27 -40.28 27.03 -11.05
C ASN A 27 -39.28 26.96 -12.23
N ASP A 28 -38.90 28.13 -12.79
CA ASP A 28 -37.98 28.30 -13.91
C ASP A 28 -38.43 27.59 -15.20
N ARG A 29 -39.68 27.80 -15.62
CA ARG A 29 -40.28 27.23 -16.84
C ARG A 29 -40.84 28.28 -17.80
N PHE A 30 -40.95 27.90 -19.08
CA PHE A 30 -41.69 28.66 -20.10
C PHE A 30 -43.16 28.24 -20.13
N GLU A 31 -44.08 29.20 -20.22
CA GLU A 31 -45.54 28.98 -20.18
C GLU A 31 -46.18 28.77 -21.57
N GLY A 32 -45.37 28.50 -22.61
CA GLY A 32 -45.83 28.20 -23.98
C GLY A 32 -46.57 29.32 -24.72
N ARG A 33 -46.83 30.46 -24.06
CA ARG A 33 -47.53 31.63 -24.60
C ARG A 33 -46.57 32.78 -24.90
N SER A 34 -47.03 33.68 -25.76
CA SER A 34 -46.37 34.96 -26.08
C SER A 34 -47.08 36.11 -25.36
N LEU A 35 -46.30 37.11 -24.93
CA LEU A 35 -46.75 38.43 -24.52
C LEU A 35 -47.41 39.19 -25.70
N PHE A 36 -46.92 38.95 -26.92
CA PHE A 36 -47.45 39.56 -28.13
C PHE A 36 -48.52 38.70 -28.82
N ASN A 37 -49.60 39.33 -29.27
CA ASN A 37 -50.68 38.70 -30.03
C ASN A 37 -50.41 38.61 -31.54
N GLN A 38 -49.47 39.41 -32.05
CA GLN A 38 -49.08 39.53 -33.45
C GLN A 38 -47.58 39.84 -33.56
N THR A 39 -46.98 39.63 -34.74
CA THR A 39 -45.55 39.89 -34.97
C THR A 39 -45.22 41.38 -34.79
N ILE A 40 -44.27 41.69 -33.90
CA ILE A 40 -43.77 43.06 -33.70
C ILE A 40 -42.83 43.49 -34.85
N PRO A 41 -42.75 44.80 -35.17
CA PRO A 41 -41.77 45.32 -36.12
C PRO A 41 -40.34 44.97 -35.73
N SER A 42 -39.51 44.57 -36.70
CA SER A 42 -38.09 44.28 -36.46
C SER A 42 -37.31 45.49 -35.93
N SER A 43 -37.73 46.71 -36.24
CA SER A 43 -37.19 47.96 -35.70
C SER A 43 -37.40 48.15 -34.19
N TYR A 44 -38.24 47.34 -33.54
CA TYR A 44 -38.40 47.34 -32.09
C TYR A 44 -37.41 46.41 -31.37
N ILE A 45 -36.60 45.65 -32.12
CA ILE A 45 -35.53 44.80 -31.59
C ILE A 45 -34.18 45.34 -32.10
N SER A 46 -33.27 45.70 -31.20
CA SER A 46 -31.86 45.93 -31.56
C SER A 46 -31.09 44.62 -31.49
N THR A 47 -30.26 44.34 -32.50
CA THR A 47 -29.20 43.33 -32.44
C THR A 47 -27.87 44.03 -32.24
N THR A 48 -27.19 43.77 -31.13
CA THR A 48 -25.83 44.28 -30.83
C THR A 48 -24.81 43.16 -30.90
N ASP A 49 -23.60 43.45 -31.38
CA ASP A 49 -22.46 42.54 -31.24
C ASP A 49 -22.09 42.38 -29.75
N CYS A 50 -21.77 41.15 -29.34
CA CYS A 50 -21.23 40.83 -28.02
C CYS A 50 -20.25 39.64 -28.10
N ALA A 51 -19.44 39.59 -29.17
CA ALA A 51 -18.53 38.49 -29.45
C ALA A 51 -17.49 38.29 -28.33
N HIS A 52 -17.53 37.13 -27.67
CA HIS A 52 -16.63 36.78 -26.58
C HIS A 52 -16.49 35.27 -26.43
N SER A 53 -15.27 34.78 -26.19
CA SER A 53 -14.98 33.35 -26.02
C SER A 53 -14.33 33.08 -24.68
N THR A 54 -14.93 32.19 -23.90
CA THR A 54 -14.44 31.72 -22.60
C THR A 54 -14.25 30.21 -22.63
N TYR A 55 -13.14 29.76 -22.04
CA TYR A 55 -12.85 28.34 -21.84
C TYR A 55 -12.85 28.04 -20.35
N ILE A 56 -13.45 26.91 -19.95
CA ILE A 56 -13.62 26.48 -18.56
C ILE A 56 -13.14 25.03 -18.45
N VAL A 57 -12.37 24.71 -17.41
CA VAL A 57 -12.00 23.32 -17.07
C VAL A 57 -12.63 22.97 -15.74
N ASP A 58 -13.70 22.18 -15.81
CA ASP A 58 -14.48 21.72 -14.66
C ASP A 58 -14.04 20.31 -14.24
N GLU A 59 -13.57 20.17 -13.01
CA GLU A 59 -13.14 18.90 -12.44
C GLU A 59 -14.28 18.05 -11.88
N ASN A 60 -15.54 18.47 -12.03
CA ASN A 60 -16.73 17.69 -11.66
C ASN A 60 -16.69 17.23 -10.18
N GLU A 61 -16.20 18.08 -9.27
CA GLU A 61 -16.04 17.75 -7.85
C GLU A 61 -17.38 17.82 -7.09
N SER A 62 -18.11 18.91 -7.32
CA SER A 62 -19.46 19.19 -6.84
C SER A 62 -20.33 19.73 -7.99
N GLN A 63 -21.64 19.50 -7.95
CA GLN A 63 -22.56 20.09 -8.94
C GLN A 63 -22.71 21.61 -8.72
N LYS A 64 -22.57 22.06 -7.46
CA LYS A 64 -22.54 23.48 -7.06
C LYS A 64 -21.51 24.29 -7.85
N ASP A 65 -20.31 23.73 -8.07
CA ASP A 65 -19.21 24.41 -8.76
C ASP A 65 -19.32 24.34 -10.28
N THR A 66 -19.76 23.21 -10.84
CA THR A 66 -20.18 23.11 -12.25
C THR A 66 -21.18 24.21 -12.61
N PHE A 67 -22.16 24.48 -11.75
CA PHE A 67 -23.14 25.55 -11.96
C PHE A 67 -22.58 26.97 -11.73
N ASN A 68 -21.68 27.16 -10.75
CA ASN A 68 -20.98 28.44 -10.52
C ASN A 68 -20.18 28.87 -11.76
N ASN A 69 -19.40 27.94 -12.32
CA ASN A 69 -18.53 28.17 -13.49
C ASN A 69 -19.30 28.67 -14.73
N LEU A 70 -20.59 28.37 -14.82
CA LEU A 70 -21.45 28.71 -15.96
C LEU A 70 -22.37 29.91 -15.70
N ASN A 71 -22.13 30.67 -14.62
CA ASN A 71 -22.88 31.87 -14.26
C ASN A 71 -24.39 31.60 -14.13
N ILE A 72 -24.74 30.47 -13.52
CA ILE A 72 -26.12 30.13 -13.12
C ILE A 72 -26.33 30.71 -11.72
N ASP A 73 -27.33 31.60 -11.58
CA ASP A 73 -27.64 32.25 -10.31
C ASP A 73 -28.17 31.26 -9.26
N ALA A 74 -27.98 31.57 -7.98
CA ALA A 74 -28.34 30.69 -6.86
C ALA A 74 -29.82 30.23 -6.91
N SER A 75 -30.76 31.09 -7.32
CA SER A 75 -32.17 30.72 -7.38
C SER A 75 -32.41 29.70 -8.51
N MET A 76 -31.91 29.96 -9.72
CA MET A 76 -31.97 29.00 -10.82
C MET A 76 -31.21 27.69 -10.50
N LYS A 77 -30.11 27.77 -9.74
CA LYS A 77 -29.33 26.61 -9.30
C LYS A 77 -30.14 25.67 -8.39
N ILE A 78 -30.83 26.23 -7.39
CA ILE A 78 -31.75 25.45 -6.54
C ILE A 78 -32.84 24.79 -7.38
N SER A 79 -33.40 25.49 -8.38
CA SER A 79 -34.38 24.90 -9.30
C SER A 79 -33.83 23.70 -10.09
N LEU A 80 -32.56 23.76 -10.52
CA LEU A 80 -31.88 22.66 -11.21
C LEU A 80 -31.59 21.47 -10.28
N MET A 81 -30.99 21.72 -9.10
CA MET A 81 -30.64 20.66 -8.14
C MET A 81 -31.88 19.92 -7.60
N ALA A 82 -33.01 20.63 -7.48
CA ALA A 82 -34.31 20.06 -7.10
C ALA A 82 -35.05 19.38 -8.27
N GLY A 83 -34.56 19.47 -9.51
CA GLY A 83 -35.21 18.91 -10.70
C GLY A 83 -36.50 19.62 -11.15
N LEU A 84 -36.68 20.90 -10.81
CA LEU A 84 -37.89 21.66 -11.18
C LEU A 84 -38.05 21.86 -12.68
N PHE A 85 -36.96 21.83 -13.46
CA PHE A 85 -37.01 21.76 -14.92
C PHE A 85 -35.85 20.91 -15.46
N ASN A 86 -36.02 20.38 -16.68
CA ASN A 86 -35.02 19.52 -17.31
C ASN A 86 -33.92 20.32 -18.01
N ILE A 87 -32.72 19.74 -18.00
CA ILE A 87 -31.56 20.20 -18.78
C ILE A 87 -31.68 19.61 -20.19
N GLU A 88 -31.73 20.47 -21.21
CA GLU A 88 -32.04 20.08 -22.59
C GLU A 88 -30.82 20.17 -23.53
N GLY A 89 -30.98 19.59 -24.73
CA GLY A 89 -30.03 19.74 -25.84
C GLY A 89 -28.57 19.41 -25.49
N SER A 90 -27.72 20.42 -25.68
CA SER A 90 -26.26 20.42 -25.51
C SER A 90 -25.81 20.35 -24.04
N ALA A 91 -26.61 20.85 -23.11
CA ALA A 91 -26.19 21.08 -21.73
C ALA A 91 -26.21 19.82 -20.85
N LYS A 92 -26.48 18.64 -21.43
CA LYS A 92 -26.63 17.36 -20.71
C LYS A 92 -25.42 16.91 -19.88
N TYR A 93 -24.24 17.50 -20.06
CA TYR A 93 -23.08 17.26 -19.20
C TYR A 93 -23.31 17.72 -17.75
N LEU A 94 -24.17 18.73 -17.52
CA LEU A 94 -24.48 19.29 -16.20
C LEU A 94 -25.16 18.32 -15.20
N ASN A 95 -25.67 17.19 -15.68
CA ASN A 95 -26.25 16.13 -14.86
C ASN A 95 -25.27 14.95 -14.60
N GLN A 96 -24.01 15.06 -15.04
CA GLN A 96 -23.03 13.95 -15.03
C GLN A 96 -22.10 13.99 -13.81
N THR A 97 -22.67 13.80 -12.61
CA THR A 97 -21.88 13.65 -11.36
C THR A 97 -21.07 12.36 -11.32
N LYS A 98 -19.91 12.35 -10.64
CA LYS A 98 -19.05 11.16 -10.49
C LYS A 98 -19.78 10.04 -9.75
N THR A 99 -19.75 8.83 -10.32
CA THR A 99 -20.47 7.64 -9.84
C THR A 99 -19.84 7.04 -8.59
N ASN A 100 -18.52 6.93 -8.56
CA ASN A 100 -17.71 6.43 -7.44
C ASN A 100 -16.44 7.31 -7.32
N SER A 101 -15.65 7.15 -6.27
CA SER A 101 -14.37 7.87 -6.06
C SER A 101 -13.23 7.42 -6.97
N ARG A 102 -13.41 6.33 -7.73
CA ARG A 102 -12.47 5.82 -8.74
C ARG A 102 -12.73 6.38 -10.15
N THR A 103 -13.81 7.17 -10.32
CA THR A 103 -14.20 7.79 -11.59
C THR A 103 -13.44 9.09 -11.78
N VAL A 104 -12.45 9.09 -12.67
CA VAL A 104 -11.90 10.30 -13.26
C VAL A 104 -12.99 10.91 -14.13
N ARG A 105 -13.33 12.19 -13.89
CA ARG A 105 -14.11 12.99 -14.85
C ARG A 105 -13.62 14.43 -14.83
N VAL A 106 -13.29 14.96 -16.01
CA VAL A 106 -12.96 16.37 -16.23
C VAL A 106 -13.66 16.84 -17.50
N THR A 107 -14.25 18.02 -17.48
CA THR A 107 -14.96 18.60 -18.62
C THR A 107 -14.30 19.91 -19.05
N HIS A 108 -13.79 19.95 -20.28
CA HIS A 108 -13.35 21.18 -20.92
C HIS A 108 -14.54 21.78 -21.69
N ILE A 109 -14.90 23.03 -21.41
CA ILE A 109 -16.06 23.71 -21.99
C ILE A 109 -15.57 24.95 -22.74
N LEU A 110 -15.93 25.07 -24.01
CA LEU A 110 -15.86 26.31 -24.79
C LEU A 110 -17.26 26.94 -24.81
N GLN A 111 -17.37 28.15 -24.27
CA GLN A 111 -18.56 29.00 -24.36
C GLN A 111 -18.22 30.21 -25.24
N MET A 112 -18.95 30.38 -26.34
CA MET A 112 -18.82 31.51 -27.26
C MET A 112 -20.10 32.32 -27.31
N LYS A 113 -20.07 33.59 -26.93
CA LYS A 113 -21.13 34.59 -27.18
C LYS A 113 -20.83 35.30 -28.51
N THR A 114 -21.87 35.79 -29.20
CA THR A 114 -21.73 36.42 -30.53
C THR A 114 -22.55 37.70 -30.67
N LYS A 115 -23.88 37.61 -30.54
CA LYS A 115 -24.83 38.69 -30.75
C LYS A 115 -25.88 38.66 -29.65
N LYS A 116 -26.41 39.83 -29.29
CA LYS A 116 -27.53 39.97 -28.36
C LYS A 116 -28.68 40.68 -29.06
N ASP A 117 -29.87 40.10 -29.01
CA ASP A 117 -31.11 40.79 -29.37
C ASP A 117 -31.75 41.40 -28.12
N HIS A 118 -32.34 42.59 -28.22
CA HIS A 118 -33.03 43.26 -27.13
C HIS A 118 -34.21 44.12 -27.59
N LEU A 119 -35.35 43.99 -26.90
CA LEU A 119 -36.60 44.71 -27.14
C LEU A 119 -36.54 46.14 -26.60
N HIS A 120 -36.97 47.11 -27.42
CA HIS A 120 -37.16 48.50 -26.99
C HIS A 120 -38.53 48.68 -26.30
N ILE A 121 -38.63 48.26 -25.04
CA ILE A 121 -39.86 48.31 -24.22
C ILE A 121 -40.47 49.72 -24.16
N SER A 122 -39.64 50.76 -24.24
CA SER A 122 -40.03 52.17 -24.19
C SER A 122 -40.64 52.73 -25.49
N MET A 123 -40.82 51.91 -26.53
CA MET A 123 -41.52 52.34 -27.76
C MET A 123 -43.00 52.61 -27.44
N THR A 124 -43.48 53.82 -27.78
CA THR A 124 -44.85 54.26 -27.43
C THR A 124 -45.93 53.33 -27.95
N ASP A 125 -45.76 52.82 -29.17
CA ASP A 125 -46.80 52.13 -29.93
C ASP A 125 -46.76 50.60 -29.72
N LEU A 126 -45.78 50.11 -28.96
CA LEU A 126 -45.62 48.69 -28.60
C LEU A 126 -46.87 48.12 -27.91
N HIS A 127 -47.64 48.97 -27.22
CA HIS A 127 -48.90 48.61 -26.56
C HIS A 127 -49.93 47.95 -27.48
N GLN A 128 -49.89 48.25 -28.78
CA GLN A 128 -50.84 47.74 -29.78
C GLN A 128 -50.66 46.25 -30.10
N TYR A 129 -49.53 45.66 -29.68
CA TYR A 129 -49.11 44.31 -30.06
C TYR A 129 -49.33 43.27 -28.95
N PHE A 130 -49.88 43.66 -27.79
CA PHE A 130 -49.99 42.77 -26.63
C PHE A 130 -51.26 41.93 -26.58
N SER A 131 -51.13 40.73 -26.01
CA SER A 131 -52.26 39.94 -25.53
C SER A 131 -52.61 40.37 -24.09
N SER A 132 -53.87 40.76 -23.87
CA SER A 132 -54.46 40.87 -22.53
C SER A 132 -54.26 39.58 -21.73
N ASP A 133 -54.47 38.45 -22.38
CA ASP A 133 -54.48 37.10 -21.81
C ASP A 133 -53.07 36.61 -21.42
N ALA A 134 -52.04 37.34 -21.83
CA ALA A 134 -50.67 37.18 -21.36
C ALA A 134 -50.41 38.00 -20.08
N LEU A 135 -50.91 39.24 -20.01
CA LEU A 135 -50.90 40.05 -18.79
C LEU A 135 -51.84 39.49 -17.71
N GLU A 136 -52.85 38.71 -18.10
CA GLU A 136 -53.76 37.94 -17.24
C GLU A 136 -53.44 36.43 -17.19
N ASN A 137 -52.18 36.02 -17.44
CA ASN A 137 -51.74 34.65 -17.17
C ASN A 137 -51.22 34.51 -15.71
N PRO A 138 -51.87 33.74 -14.81
CA PRO A 138 -51.44 33.59 -13.41
C PRO A 138 -50.16 32.75 -13.23
N ASN A 139 -49.85 31.89 -14.19
CA ASN A 139 -48.64 31.09 -14.16
C ASN A 139 -47.42 31.92 -14.56
N ALA A 140 -47.56 32.79 -15.57
CA ALA A 140 -46.44 33.63 -16.00
C ALA A 140 -46.16 34.76 -14.98
N THR A 141 -44.88 34.96 -14.66
CA THR A 141 -44.40 36.10 -13.85
C THR A 141 -43.57 37.09 -14.66
N HIS A 142 -42.85 36.60 -15.68
CA HIS A 142 -41.95 37.38 -16.52
C HIS A 142 -42.17 37.11 -18.01
N CYS A 143 -41.51 37.91 -18.86
CA CYS A 143 -41.42 37.72 -20.30
C CYS A 143 -39.97 37.93 -20.79
N VAL A 144 -39.56 37.21 -21.84
CA VAL A 144 -38.26 37.44 -22.50
C VAL A 144 -38.26 38.78 -23.21
N ILE A 145 -37.29 39.63 -22.86
CA ILE A 145 -37.06 40.93 -23.53
C ILE A 145 -35.72 40.98 -24.25
N GLY A 146 -34.78 40.09 -23.92
CA GLY A 146 -33.49 40.00 -24.59
C GLY A 146 -32.98 38.57 -24.64
N ILE A 147 -32.19 38.27 -25.67
CA ILE A 147 -31.60 36.96 -25.92
C ILE A 147 -30.13 37.16 -26.27
N THR A 148 -29.22 36.60 -25.48
CA THR A 148 -27.82 36.47 -25.85
C THR A 148 -27.63 35.17 -26.60
N TRP A 149 -27.08 35.26 -27.80
CA TRP A 149 -26.83 34.15 -28.71
C TRP A 149 -25.35 33.74 -28.71
N GLY A 150 -25.09 32.53 -29.18
CA GLY A 150 -23.77 31.94 -29.24
C GLY A 150 -23.78 30.41 -29.35
N ALA A 151 -22.84 29.73 -28.71
CA ALA A 151 -22.84 28.27 -28.57
C ALA A 151 -22.00 27.82 -27.36
N ASN A 152 -22.43 26.75 -26.71
CA ASN A 152 -21.63 25.99 -25.75
C ASN A 152 -21.20 24.65 -26.36
N VAL A 153 -19.94 24.26 -26.19
CA VAL A 153 -19.42 22.94 -26.56
C VAL A 153 -18.57 22.40 -25.41
N ALA A 154 -18.99 21.28 -24.82
CA ALA A 154 -18.32 20.63 -23.71
C ALA A 154 -17.77 19.26 -24.11
N ALA A 155 -16.50 19.01 -23.79
CA ALA A 155 -15.83 17.74 -23.94
C ALA A 155 -15.53 17.15 -22.56
N THR A 156 -16.25 16.09 -22.21
CA THR A 156 -16.10 15.36 -20.95
C THR A 156 -15.21 14.14 -21.17
N PHE A 157 -14.05 14.15 -20.52
CA PHE A 157 -13.11 13.04 -20.43
C PHE A 157 -13.47 12.18 -19.21
N GLU A 158 -13.52 10.87 -19.37
CA GLU A 158 -13.98 9.94 -18.32
C GLU A 158 -13.24 8.60 -18.34
N GLU A 159 -12.85 8.11 -17.16
CA GLU A 159 -12.22 6.80 -16.97
C GLU A 159 -12.47 6.29 -15.54
N ILE A 160 -12.44 4.97 -15.32
CA ILE A 160 -12.59 4.36 -13.99
C ILE A 160 -11.33 3.53 -13.73
N LEU A 161 -10.58 3.89 -12.67
CA LEU A 161 -9.30 3.28 -12.33
C LEU A 161 -9.41 2.25 -11.20
N SER A 162 -8.28 1.64 -10.83
CA SER A 162 -8.24 0.57 -9.82
C SER A 162 -8.47 1.16 -8.43
N THR A 163 -7.84 2.29 -8.14
CA THR A 163 -7.96 3.01 -6.86
C THR A 163 -8.48 4.45 -7.02
N SER A 164 -8.95 5.04 -5.92
CA SER A 164 -9.33 6.46 -5.87
C SER A 164 -8.12 7.40 -5.86
N GLU A 165 -6.94 6.90 -5.48
CA GLU A 165 -5.69 7.66 -5.43
C GLU A 165 -5.12 7.85 -6.84
N GLU A 166 -5.07 6.77 -7.64
CA GLU A 166 -4.84 6.84 -9.10
C GLU A 166 -5.79 7.84 -9.78
N ALA A 167 -7.08 7.80 -9.41
CA ALA A 167 -8.09 8.67 -10.01
C ALA A 167 -7.87 10.15 -9.68
N ALA A 168 -7.51 10.47 -8.43
CA ALA A 168 -7.15 11.82 -8.04
C ALA A 168 -5.88 12.31 -8.76
N GLU A 169 -4.86 11.46 -8.89
CA GLU A 169 -3.62 11.79 -9.61
C GLU A 169 -3.89 12.09 -11.10
N LEU A 170 -4.61 11.19 -11.79
CA LEU A 170 -4.89 11.34 -13.22
C LEU A 170 -5.83 12.53 -13.49
N GLN A 171 -6.83 12.77 -12.63
CA GLN A 171 -7.69 13.96 -12.72
C GLN A 171 -6.86 15.25 -12.60
N GLY A 172 -5.98 15.35 -11.60
CA GLY A 172 -5.13 16.53 -11.41
C GLY A 172 -4.19 16.76 -12.59
N GLN A 173 -3.58 15.69 -13.13
CA GLN A 173 -2.72 15.76 -14.32
C GLN A 173 -3.49 16.19 -15.57
N LEU A 174 -4.69 15.64 -15.80
CA LEU A 174 -5.56 15.98 -16.92
C LEU A 174 -6.08 17.43 -16.84
N SER A 175 -6.52 17.86 -15.66
CA SER A 175 -6.97 19.23 -15.42
C SER A 175 -5.83 20.24 -15.62
N ALA A 176 -4.63 19.95 -15.08
CA ALA A 176 -3.44 20.76 -15.30
C ALA A 176 -2.94 20.74 -16.76
N CYS A 177 -3.30 19.73 -17.56
CA CYS A 177 -3.07 19.69 -19.00
C CYS A 177 -4.07 20.60 -19.74
N LEU A 178 -5.37 20.46 -19.48
CA LEU A 178 -6.43 21.24 -20.13
C LEU A 178 -6.40 22.74 -19.78
N LYS A 179 -5.90 23.09 -18.59
CA LYS A 179 -5.65 24.48 -18.15
C LYS A 179 -4.40 25.11 -18.81
N LYS A 180 -3.60 24.35 -19.57
CA LYS A 180 -2.44 24.83 -20.35
C LYS A 180 -2.76 24.88 -21.85
N PRO A 181 -1.99 25.69 -22.60
CA PRO A 181 -2.15 27.13 -22.63
C PRO A 181 -3.42 27.52 -23.39
N THR A 182 -4.55 27.63 -22.67
CA THR A 182 -5.80 28.22 -23.16
C THR A 182 -5.67 29.71 -23.55
N ILE A 183 -4.47 30.28 -23.33
CA ILE A 183 -4.01 31.64 -23.63
C ILE A 183 -3.63 31.79 -25.13
N ALA A 184 -3.42 30.71 -25.87
CA ALA A 184 -2.88 30.73 -27.25
C ALA A 184 -3.94 30.89 -28.36
N VAL A 185 -4.91 31.80 -28.21
CA VAL A 185 -6.05 31.96 -29.15
C VAL A 185 -5.71 32.90 -30.32
N SER A 186 -4.79 32.48 -31.20
CA SER A 186 -4.65 33.01 -32.58
C SER A 186 -3.70 32.17 -33.47
N GLY A 187 -4.14 30.99 -33.94
CA GLY A 187 -3.49 30.24 -35.03
C GLY A 187 -2.77 28.94 -34.65
N ASP A 188 -2.14 28.29 -35.64
CA ASP A 188 -1.58 26.92 -35.62
C ASP A 188 -0.47 26.63 -34.59
N ALA A 189 -0.09 27.62 -33.78
CA ALA A 189 0.92 27.46 -32.73
C ALA A 189 0.41 26.68 -31.50
N SER A 190 -0.89 26.71 -31.22
CA SER A 190 -1.49 26.18 -29.98
C SER A 190 -1.33 24.66 -29.80
N VAL A 191 -1.44 23.90 -30.89
CA VAL A 191 -1.39 22.42 -30.88
C VAL A 191 0.00 21.86 -30.52
N LYS A 192 1.06 22.70 -30.53
CA LYS A 192 2.45 22.28 -30.25
C LYS A 192 2.81 22.16 -28.77
N TYR A 193 1.90 22.53 -27.86
CA TYR A 193 2.14 22.53 -26.40
C TYR A 193 1.31 21.51 -25.61
N VAL A 194 0.48 20.69 -26.27
CA VAL A 194 -0.02 19.46 -25.66
C VAL A 194 1.13 18.44 -25.71
N ASP A 195 1.51 17.91 -24.55
CA ASP A 195 2.70 17.10 -24.41
C ASP A 195 2.47 15.68 -24.97
N GLN A 196 2.86 15.49 -26.23
CA GLN A 196 2.67 14.27 -27.02
C GLN A 196 3.34 13.02 -26.40
N SER A 197 4.12 13.18 -25.33
CA SER A 197 4.76 12.08 -24.61
C SER A 197 3.87 11.42 -23.54
N ASN A 198 2.78 12.07 -23.12
CA ASN A 198 2.04 11.64 -21.92
C ASN A 198 1.05 10.49 -22.21
N SER A 199 1.59 9.27 -22.30
CA SER A 199 0.87 8.02 -22.59
C SER A 199 -0.38 7.78 -21.74
N LYS A 200 -0.39 8.28 -20.49
CA LYS A 200 -1.48 8.16 -19.51
C LYS A 200 -2.88 8.60 -19.99
N PHE A 201 -2.99 9.42 -21.03
CA PHE A 201 -4.29 9.93 -21.50
C PHE A 201 -4.95 9.11 -22.63
N HIS A 202 -4.32 8.02 -23.10
CA HIS A 202 -4.80 7.27 -24.27
C HIS A 202 -6.02 6.36 -24.01
N SER A 203 -6.36 6.10 -22.74
CA SER A 203 -7.50 5.27 -22.32
C SER A 203 -8.77 6.07 -21.97
N LEU A 204 -8.66 7.41 -21.87
CA LEU A 204 -9.77 8.30 -21.54
C LEU A 204 -10.92 8.20 -22.56
N LYS A 205 -12.13 7.91 -22.09
CA LYS A 205 -13.34 8.00 -22.91
C LYS A 205 -13.75 9.46 -23.07
N ILE A 206 -13.70 9.98 -24.29
CA ILE A 206 -14.15 11.35 -24.61
C ILE A 206 -15.61 11.32 -25.06
N ASN A 207 -16.46 12.12 -24.40
CA ASN A 207 -17.83 12.39 -24.80
C ASN A 207 -17.96 13.89 -25.10
N ILE A 208 -18.47 14.28 -26.28
CA ILE A 208 -18.84 15.68 -26.53
C ILE A 208 -20.35 15.87 -26.47
N SER A 209 -20.76 16.94 -25.80
CA SER A 209 -22.10 17.50 -25.81
C SER A 209 -22.01 19.00 -26.11
N GLY A 210 -22.67 19.45 -27.17
CA GLY A 210 -22.57 20.85 -27.61
C GLY A 210 -23.68 21.24 -28.58
N ASP A 211 -23.86 22.55 -28.74
CA ASP A 211 -24.88 23.18 -29.61
C ASP A 211 -24.56 23.06 -31.10
N ILE A 212 -23.31 22.72 -31.43
CA ILE A 212 -22.75 22.67 -32.79
C ILE A 212 -22.32 21.25 -33.13
N LYS A 213 -22.66 20.80 -34.34
CA LYS A 213 -22.27 19.49 -34.86
C LYS A 213 -20.82 19.50 -35.37
N LEU A 214 -19.93 18.84 -34.65
CA LEU A 214 -18.52 18.70 -35.01
C LEU A 214 -18.33 17.78 -36.23
N SER A 215 -17.20 17.94 -36.93
CA SER A 215 -16.88 17.17 -38.15
C SER A 215 -16.51 15.72 -37.85
N THR A 216 -15.88 15.54 -36.69
CA THR A 216 -15.16 14.35 -36.26
C THR A 216 -15.54 14.07 -34.80
N VAL A 217 -15.45 12.79 -34.41
CA VAL A 217 -15.59 12.39 -33.00
C VAL A 217 -14.18 12.30 -32.43
N PRO A 218 -13.76 13.22 -31.54
CA PRO A 218 -12.40 13.26 -31.04
C PRO A 218 -12.07 12.03 -30.19
N ARG A 219 -10.82 11.57 -30.25
CA ARG A 219 -10.33 10.42 -29.47
C ARG A 219 -9.18 10.75 -28.54
N THR A 220 -8.52 11.90 -28.75
CA THR A 220 -7.44 12.39 -27.88
C THR A 220 -7.71 13.82 -27.39
N VAL A 221 -6.89 14.29 -26.45
CA VAL A 221 -6.93 15.68 -25.96
C VAL A 221 -6.69 16.67 -27.09
N GLU A 222 -5.77 16.38 -28.00
CA GLU A 222 -5.46 17.22 -29.17
C GLU A 222 -6.65 17.28 -30.15
N ASP A 223 -7.39 16.18 -30.33
CA ASP A 223 -8.59 16.20 -31.17
C ASP A 223 -9.70 17.11 -30.59
N VAL A 224 -9.82 17.20 -29.26
CA VAL A 224 -10.73 18.16 -28.62
C VAL A 224 -10.31 19.59 -28.89
N PHE A 225 -9.01 19.92 -28.78
CA PHE A 225 -8.50 21.25 -29.14
C PHE A 225 -8.73 21.59 -30.63
N LYS A 226 -8.50 20.63 -31.55
CA LYS A 226 -8.82 20.80 -32.99
C LYS A 226 -10.31 21.04 -33.20
N ALA A 227 -11.17 20.24 -32.59
CA ALA A 227 -12.62 20.37 -32.70
C ALA A 227 -13.13 21.70 -32.14
N PHE A 228 -12.54 22.21 -31.06
CA PHE A 228 -12.85 23.54 -30.52
C PHE A 228 -12.44 24.67 -31.49
N SER A 229 -11.40 24.48 -32.30
CA SER A 229 -11.03 25.45 -33.35
C SER A 229 -11.98 25.48 -34.56
N GLU A 230 -12.83 24.45 -34.75
CA GLU A 230 -13.92 24.47 -35.76
C GLU A 230 -15.17 25.24 -35.30
N VAL A 231 -15.32 25.50 -34.01
CA VAL A 231 -16.56 26.08 -33.45
C VAL A 231 -16.86 27.48 -34.01
N PRO A 232 -15.89 28.42 -34.15
CA PRO A 232 -16.16 29.76 -34.68
C PRO A 232 -16.70 29.76 -36.12
N SER A 233 -16.15 28.94 -37.01
CA SER A 233 -16.60 28.91 -38.43
C SER A 233 -18.00 28.30 -38.55
N LYS A 234 -18.30 27.24 -37.79
CA LYS A 234 -19.61 26.60 -37.78
C LYS A 234 -20.70 27.43 -37.10
N LEU A 235 -20.33 28.29 -36.16
CA LEU A 235 -21.27 29.23 -35.55
C LEU A 235 -21.70 30.31 -36.57
N ASN A 236 -20.78 30.77 -37.43
CA ASN A 236 -21.12 31.70 -38.52
C ASN A 236 -22.14 31.13 -39.53
N GLU A 237 -22.14 29.82 -39.75
CA GLU A 237 -23.11 29.11 -40.61
C GLU A 237 -24.52 28.99 -39.98
N LEU A 238 -24.67 29.26 -38.67
CA LEU A 238 -25.89 28.97 -37.92
C LEU A 238 -26.63 30.25 -37.49
N ASN A 239 -27.89 30.38 -37.92
CA ASN A 239 -28.79 31.49 -37.54
C ASN A 239 -28.17 32.87 -37.85
N ASP A 240 -27.72 33.07 -39.10
CA ASP A 240 -27.05 34.29 -39.58
C ASP A 240 -25.89 34.76 -38.69
N GLY A 241 -25.09 33.81 -38.21
CA GLY A 241 -23.98 34.03 -37.28
C GLY A 241 -24.41 34.50 -35.88
N LYS A 242 -25.67 34.28 -35.48
CA LYS A 242 -26.10 34.36 -34.06
C LYS A 242 -25.75 33.08 -33.32
N GLY A 243 -25.95 31.91 -33.93
CA GLY A 243 -25.87 30.63 -33.23
C GLY A 243 -27.15 30.28 -32.46
N GLN A 244 -27.00 29.50 -31.40
CA GLN A 244 -28.04 29.05 -30.47
C GLN A 244 -28.24 30.04 -29.30
N GLN A 245 -29.26 29.80 -28.49
CA GLN A 245 -29.62 30.64 -27.35
C GLN A 245 -28.80 30.26 -26.11
N LEU A 246 -28.14 31.25 -25.49
CA LEU A 246 -27.31 31.05 -24.30
C LEU A 246 -27.93 31.63 -23.03
N GLU A 247 -28.52 32.82 -23.09
CA GLU A 247 -29.01 33.55 -21.91
C GLU A 247 -30.24 34.39 -22.27
N PHE A 248 -31.30 34.30 -21.46
CA PHE A 248 -32.49 35.12 -21.54
C PHE A 248 -32.42 36.27 -20.53
N GLU A 249 -32.79 37.47 -20.97
CA GLU A 249 -33.11 38.60 -20.09
C GLU A 249 -34.64 38.69 -19.94
N LEU A 250 -35.09 38.59 -18.70
CA LEU A 250 -36.50 38.43 -18.33
C LEU A 250 -37.01 39.68 -17.61
N TYR A 251 -38.12 40.24 -18.09
CA TYR A 251 -38.75 41.44 -17.51
C TYR A 251 -40.04 41.10 -16.75
N PRO A 252 -40.28 41.66 -15.55
CA PRO A 252 -41.50 41.39 -14.78
C PRO A 252 -42.75 41.84 -15.53
N LEU A 253 -43.75 40.95 -15.68
CA LEU A 253 -45.05 41.29 -16.29
C LEU A 253 -45.79 42.38 -15.49
N LYS A 254 -45.52 42.46 -14.18
CA LYS A 254 -46.01 43.50 -13.28
C LYS A 254 -45.55 44.90 -13.71
N ARG A 255 -44.27 45.07 -14.06
CA ARG A 255 -43.76 46.32 -14.65
C ARG A 255 -44.28 46.53 -16.07
N MET A 256 -44.38 45.47 -16.86
CA MET A 256 -44.89 45.55 -18.23
C MET A 256 -46.32 46.14 -18.25
N ALA A 257 -47.23 45.64 -17.42
CA ALA A 257 -48.57 46.18 -17.26
C ALA A 257 -48.59 47.65 -16.79
N GLN A 258 -47.73 48.02 -15.84
CA GLN A 258 -47.59 49.40 -15.35
C GLN A 258 -47.19 50.39 -16.45
N ILE A 259 -46.25 50.02 -17.34
CA ILE A 259 -45.80 50.87 -18.46
C ILE A 259 -46.96 51.19 -19.40
N PHE A 260 -47.83 50.22 -19.68
CA PHE A 260 -48.99 50.38 -20.57
C PHE A 260 -50.29 50.77 -19.84
N LYS A 261 -50.21 51.10 -18.54
CA LYS A 261 -51.35 51.50 -17.70
C LYS A 261 -52.49 50.47 -17.69
N TYR A 262 -52.15 49.19 -17.78
CA TYR A 262 -53.09 48.08 -17.75
C TYR A 262 -53.27 47.61 -16.30
N GLU A 263 -54.50 47.64 -15.78
CA GLU A 263 -54.83 47.11 -14.46
C GLU A 263 -55.02 45.59 -14.54
N THR A 264 -54.08 44.83 -13.97
CA THR A 264 -54.16 43.36 -13.92
C THR A 264 -54.99 42.88 -12.75
N SER A 265 -55.87 41.89 -12.94
CA SER A 265 -56.66 41.33 -11.83
C SER A 265 -55.83 40.40 -10.91
N ILE A 266 -54.67 39.96 -11.38
CA ILE A 266 -53.91 38.84 -10.78
C ILE A 266 -52.72 39.33 -9.95
N GLN A 267 -52.68 38.93 -8.68
CA GLN A 267 -51.49 39.09 -7.85
C GLN A 267 -50.41 38.06 -8.22
N ARG A 268 -49.28 38.56 -8.71
CA ARG A 268 -48.05 37.79 -8.92
C ARG A 268 -47.15 37.98 -7.70
N ILE A 269 -47.19 37.01 -6.79
CA ILE A 269 -46.28 36.95 -5.64
C ILE A 269 -44.99 36.25 -6.09
N ILE A 270 -43.85 36.89 -5.81
CA ILE A 270 -42.52 36.32 -6.00
C ILE A 270 -41.75 36.57 -4.69
N LYS A 271 -41.66 35.53 -3.84
CA LYS A 271 -40.89 35.58 -2.59
C LYS A 271 -39.49 34.99 -2.82
N ASP A 272 -38.47 35.79 -2.60
CA ASP A 272 -37.08 35.32 -2.60
C ASP A 272 -36.83 34.38 -1.42
N ILE A 273 -36.07 33.31 -1.64
CA ILE A 273 -35.62 32.41 -0.56
C ILE A 273 -34.37 33.03 0.08
N SER A 274 -34.28 33.03 1.41
CA SER A 274 -33.12 33.60 2.12
C SER A 274 -31.80 32.94 1.71
N ILE A 275 -30.73 33.75 1.64
CA ILE A 275 -29.40 33.29 1.17
C ILE A 275 -28.85 32.15 2.04
N PHE A 276 -29.11 32.19 3.36
CA PHE A 276 -28.77 31.13 4.29
C PHE A 276 -29.48 29.81 3.96
N LEU A 277 -30.79 29.86 3.68
CA LEU A 277 -31.56 28.68 3.33
C LEU A 277 -31.19 28.14 1.93
N MET A 278 -30.87 29.02 0.98
CA MET A 278 -30.31 28.61 -0.32
C MET A 278 -28.98 27.86 -0.16
N SER A 279 -28.04 28.35 0.66
CA SER A 279 -26.80 27.59 0.93
C SER A 279 -27.10 26.23 1.55
N ARG A 280 -27.95 26.16 2.59
CA ARG A 280 -28.32 24.88 3.22
C ARG A 280 -28.97 23.91 2.24
N LEU A 281 -29.74 24.41 1.26
CA LEU A 281 -30.28 23.59 0.17
C LEU A 281 -29.20 23.08 -0.77
N GLU A 282 -28.31 23.93 -1.28
CA GLU A 282 -27.16 23.51 -2.12
C GLU A 282 -26.34 22.41 -1.42
N ASP A 283 -26.00 22.64 -0.15
CA ASP A 283 -25.18 21.74 0.65
C ASP A 283 -25.93 20.42 0.96
N THR A 284 -27.26 20.45 1.07
CA THR A 284 -28.11 19.25 1.21
C THR A 284 -28.17 18.43 -0.06
N PHE A 285 -28.34 19.06 -1.23
CA PHE A 285 -28.34 18.35 -2.51
C PHE A 285 -26.97 17.68 -2.77
N GLU A 286 -25.87 18.37 -2.46
CA GLU A 286 -24.53 17.80 -2.58
C GLU A 286 -24.25 16.69 -1.55
N GLN A 287 -24.83 16.76 -0.34
CA GLN A 287 -24.83 15.64 0.62
C GLN A 287 -25.51 14.37 0.07
N ILE A 288 -26.60 14.50 -0.70
CA ILE A 288 -27.27 13.36 -1.34
C ILE A 288 -26.36 12.74 -2.41
N ILE A 289 -25.76 13.57 -3.27
CA ILE A 289 -24.81 13.14 -4.32
C ILE A 289 -23.60 12.44 -3.68
N ARG A 290 -23.01 13.03 -2.64
CA ARG A 290 -21.89 12.45 -1.88
C ARG A 290 -22.26 11.12 -1.22
N SER A 291 -23.44 11.02 -0.61
CA SER A 291 -23.90 9.77 0.03
C SER A 291 -24.12 8.65 -0.99
N LYS A 292 -24.57 8.99 -2.21
CA LYS A 292 -24.67 8.04 -3.33
C LYS A 292 -23.30 7.54 -3.77
N ARG A 293 -22.32 8.44 -3.90
CA ARG A 293 -20.92 8.13 -4.22
C ARG A 293 -20.32 7.16 -3.20
N ILE A 294 -20.50 7.45 -1.90
CA ILE A 294 -20.05 6.60 -0.79
C ILE A 294 -20.71 5.21 -0.81
N LEU A 295 -22.01 5.13 -1.11
CA LEU A 295 -22.70 3.84 -1.24
C LEU A 295 -22.15 3.01 -2.41
N ASN A 296 -21.88 3.65 -3.55
CA ASN A 296 -21.29 2.99 -4.71
C ASN A 296 -19.84 2.53 -4.43
N ASP A 297 -19.02 3.34 -3.73
CA ASP A 297 -17.66 2.96 -3.31
C ASP A 297 -17.65 1.71 -2.43
N PHE A 298 -18.66 1.56 -1.57
CA PHE A 298 -18.84 0.37 -0.74
C PHE A 298 -19.35 -0.83 -1.57
N LEU A 299 -20.33 -0.63 -2.46
CA LEU A 299 -20.84 -1.66 -3.37
C LEU A 299 -19.74 -2.19 -4.31
N ASP A 300 -18.86 -1.33 -4.80
CA ASP A 300 -17.70 -1.71 -5.64
C ASP A 300 -16.74 -2.66 -4.91
N LYS A 301 -16.55 -2.49 -3.59
CA LYS A 301 -15.76 -3.41 -2.76
C LYS A 301 -16.48 -4.73 -2.49
N VAL A 302 -17.81 -4.69 -2.33
CA VAL A 302 -18.65 -5.85 -2.00
C VAL A 302 -18.90 -6.76 -3.21
N THR A 303 -19.16 -6.18 -4.38
CA THR A 303 -19.65 -6.91 -5.57
C THR A 303 -18.74 -8.09 -6.01
N PRO A 304 -17.39 -7.98 -6.04
CA PRO A 304 -16.51 -9.10 -6.39
C PRO A 304 -16.61 -10.30 -5.43
N TRP A 305 -17.08 -10.06 -4.21
CA TRP A 305 -17.17 -11.02 -3.11
C TRP A 305 -18.60 -11.43 -2.77
N GLN A 306 -19.61 -10.99 -3.54
CA GLN A 306 -21.02 -11.20 -3.21
C GLN A 306 -21.38 -12.69 -2.97
N ASP A 307 -20.78 -13.60 -3.73
CA ASP A 307 -21.00 -15.05 -3.61
C ASP A 307 -20.38 -15.68 -2.35
N TRP A 308 -19.58 -14.92 -1.59
CA TRP A 308 -18.77 -15.33 -0.43
C TRP A 308 -19.25 -14.72 0.90
N LEU A 309 -20.24 -13.82 0.85
CA LEU A 309 -20.83 -13.20 2.02
C LEU A 309 -22.14 -13.90 2.39
N ALA A 310 -22.55 -13.79 3.66
CA ALA A 310 -23.79 -14.38 4.13
C ALA A 310 -25.01 -13.71 3.46
N MET A 311 -26.08 -14.48 3.22
CA MET A 311 -27.24 -14.02 2.46
C MET A 311 -27.95 -12.83 3.12
N ASP A 312 -28.00 -12.78 4.46
CA ASP A 312 -28.56 -11.66 5.23
C ASP A 312 -27.72 -10.38 5.10
N TRP A 313 -26.40 -10.52 4.88
CA TRP A 313 -25.52 -9.37 4.65
C TRP A 313 -25.78 -8.78 3.26
N ILE A 314 -25.89 -9.65 2.24
CA ILE A 314 -26.23 -9.23 0.87
C ILE A 314 -27.63 -8.63 0.80
N GLU A 315 -28.64 -9.25 1.42
CA GLU A 315 -30.02 -8.74 1.43
C GLU A 315 -30.11 -7.33 2.02
N ALA A 316 -29.40 -7.04 3.11
CA ALA A 316 -29.36 -5.70 3.69
C ALA A 316 -28.72 -4.66 2.74
N ILE A 317 -27.65 -5.04 2.06
CA ILE A 317 -26.90 -4.17 1.14
C ILE A 317 -27.71 -3.89 -0.13
N THR A 318 -28.30 -4.91 -0.76
CA THR A 318 -29.21 -4.75 -1.91
C THR A 318 -30.43 -3.92 -1.52
N THR A 319 -31.04 -4.18 -0.34
CA THR A 319 -32.18 -3.41 0.17
C THR A 319 -31.85 -1.92 0.33
N LYS A 320 -30.65 -1.57 0.81
CA LYS A 320 -30.17 -0.18 0.88
C LYS A 320 -30.01 0.42 -0.53
N GLN A 321 -29.38 -0.30 -1.46
CA GLN A 321 -29.16 0.16 -2.84
C GLN A 321 -30.47 0.44 -3.59
N THR A 322 -31.44 -0.48 -3.53
CA THR A 322 -32.75 -0.33 -4.19
C THR A 322 -33.53 0.84 -3.59
N ASN A 323 -33.57 0.97 -2.26
CA ASN A 323 -34.29 2.08 -1.62
C ASN A 323 -33.62 3.45 -1.81
N PHE A 324 -32.28 3.53 -1.88
CA PHE A 324 -31.59 4.82 -1.99
C PHE A 324 -32.05 5.62 -3.21
N ASN A 325 -32.15 4.99 -4.39
CA ASN A 325 -32.55 5.70 -5.61
C ASN A 325 -33.99 6.24 -5.53
N ARG A 326 -34.92 5.49 -4.93
CA ARG A 326 -36.30 5.94 -4.72
C ARG A 326 -36.34 7.11 -3.73
N ILE A 327 -35.72 6.94 -2.56
CA ILE A 327 -35.71 7.95 -1.49
C ILE A 327 -35.02 9.23 -1.96
N GLN A 328 -33.96 9.14 -2.78
CA GLN A 328 -33.37 10.30 -3.45
C GLN A 328 -34.42 11.07 -4.27
N THR A 329 -35.12 10.40 -5.19
CA THR A 329 -36.14 11.03 -6.04
C THR A 329 -37.28 11.65 -5.21
N ASP A 330 -37.80 10.90 -4.23
CA ASP A 330 -38.86 11.36 -3.33
C ASP A 330 -38.43 12.64 -2.57
N THR A 331 -37.18 12.67 -2.08
CA THR A 331 -36.60 13.81 -1.35
C THR A 331 -36.39 15.03 -2.24
N LEU A 332 -35.83 14.85 -3.45
CA LEU A 332 -35.62 15.95 -4.40
C LEU A 332 -36.96 16.58 -4.81
N HIS A 333 -37.98 15.75 -5.09
CA HIS A 333 -39.32 16.21 -5.42
C HIS A 333 -39.97 16.99 -4.26
N GLN A 334 -39.84 16.50 -3.02
CA GLN A 334 -40.33 17.21 -1.83
C GLN A 334 -39.67 18.59 -1.67
N LEU A 335 -38.35 18.67 -1.77
CA LEU A 335 -37.61 19.93 -1.66
C LEU A 335 -37.96 20.89 -2.81
N GLY A 336 -38.07 20.41 -4.05
CA GLY A 336 -38.52 21.21 -5.19
C GLY A 336 -39.94 21.78 -4.99
N THR A 337 -40.87 20.94 -4.53
CA THR A 337 -42.26 21.36 -4.23
C THR A 337 -42.28 22.48 -3.19
N LEU A 338 -41.48 22.37 -2.11
CA LEU A 338 -41.37 23.41 -1.09
C LEU A 338 -40.71 24.69 -1.61
N VAL A 339 -39.69 24.59 -2.48
CA VAL A 339 -39.07 25.76 -3.16
C VAL A 339 -40.11 26.53 -3.97
N GLU A 340 -40.94 25.85 -4.76
CA GLU A 340 -41.99 26.50 -5.55
C GLU A 340 -43.08 27.12 -4.67
N GLN A 341 -43.58 26.41 -3.66
CA GLN A 341 -44.59 26.92 -2.71
C GLN A 341 -44.11 28.14 -1.92
N ILE A 342 -42.84 28.15 -1.49
CA ILE A 342 -42.24 29.31 -0.81
C ILE A 342 -42.18 30.51 -1.78
N ARG A 343 -41.71 30.31 -3.02
CA ARG A 343 -41.64 31.37 -4.03
C ARG A 343 -43.00 31.93 -4.45
N ARG A 344 -44.04 31.08 -4.45
CA ARG A 344 -45.46 31.48 -4.64
C ARG A 344 -46.04 32.21 -3.42
N GLY A 345 -45.38 32.19 -2.27
CA GLY A 345 -45.86 32.77 -1.01
C GLY A 345 -46.91 31.91 -0.28
N GLU A 346 -47.15 30.69 -0.74
CA GLU A 346 -48.11 29.72 -0.18
C GLU A 346 -47.60 29.09 1.12
N VAL A 347 -46.27 29.06 1.29
CA VAL A 347 -45.56 28.44 2.40
C VAL A 347 -44.46 29.37 2.91
N ASP A 348 -44.18 29.30 4.21
CA ASP A 348 -43.04 30.00 4.80
C ASP A 348 -41.78 29.13 4.90
N GLU A 349 -40.61 29.77 4.89
CA GLU A 349 -39.29 29.13 4.92
C GLU A 349 -39.09 28.17 6.10
N ASN A 350 -39.78 28.39 7.23
CA ASN A 350 -39.73 27.49 8.38
C ASN A 350 -40.09 26.02 8.03
N LYS A 351 -41.02 25.76 7.10
CA LYS A 351 -41.32 24.38 6.66
C LYS A 351 -40.15 23.73 5.90
N MET A 352 -39.34 24.53 5.20
CA MET A 352 -38.12 24.02 4.58
C MET A 352 -37.07 23.72 5.65
N VAL A 353 -36.91 24.60 6.65
CA VAL A 353 -35.98 24.36 7.78
C VAL A 353 -36.34 23.05 8.48
N GLU A 354 -37.62 22.80 8.78
CA GLU A 354 -38.12 21.53 9.33
C GLU A 354 -37.81 20.33 8.41
N SER A 355 -38.02 20.47 7.10
CA SER A 355 -37.75 19.41 6.12
C SER A 355 -36.26 19.06 6.01
N LEU A 356 -35.37 20.05 6.12
CA LEU A 356 -33.92 19.87 6.11
C LEU A 356 -33.41 19.31 7.45
N ASP A 357 -33.96 19.77 8.57
CA ASP A 357 -33.70 19.18 9.90
C ASP A 357 -34.08 17.71 9.98
N ASN A 358 -35.19 17.31 9.35
CA ASN A 358 -35.58 15.92 9.21
C ASN A 358 -34.69 15.15 8.22
N PHE A 359 -34.20 15.80 7.16
CA PHE A 359 -33.22 15.20 6.26
C PHE A 359 -31.95 14.80 7.01
N ASP A 360 -31.30 15.75 7.68
CA ASP A 360 -30.01 15.55 8.36
C ASP A 360 -30.10 14.40 9.39
N LYS A 361 -31.19 14.36 10.18
CA LYS A 361 -31.39 13.42 11.29
C LYS A 361 -31.84 12.02 10.82
N ASN A 362 -32.81 11.95 9.90
CA ASN A 362 -33.62 10.74 9.69
C ASN A 362 -33.58 10.18 8.26
N ASN A 363 -33.19 10.97 7.23
CA ASN A 363 -33.31 10.52 5.84
C ASN A 363 -32.19 9.50 5.48
N PRO A 364 -32.52 8.33 4.91
CA PRO A 364 -31.52 7.32 4.50
C PRO A 364 -30.48 7.75 3.47
N CYS A 365 -30.66 8.90 2.82
CA CYS A 365 -29.74 9.54 1.89
C CYS A 365 -28.86 10.65 2.53
N SER A 366 -28.98 10.94 3.83
CA SER A 366 -28.08 11.86 4.53
C SER A 366 -26.72 11.21 4.82
N VAL A 367 -25.66 12.03 4.94
CA VAL A 367 -24.30 11.53 5.22
C VAL A 367 -24.23 10.84 6.59
N VAL A 368 -25.05 11.26 7.56
CA VAL A 368 -25.17 10.62 8.88
C VAL A 368 -25.77 9.22 8.76
N SER A 369 -26.88 9.09 8.02
CA SER A 369 -27.53 7.79 7.74
C SER A 369 -26.72 6.89 6.81
N MET A 370 -25.79 7.44 6.03
CA MET A 370 -24.83 6.66 5.25
C MET A 370 -23.68 6.15 6.13
N ARG A 371 -23.13 7.00 7.01
CA ARG A 371 -22.09 6.59 7.96
C ARG A 371 -22.57 5.47 8.87
N ARG A 372 -23.75 5.62 9.48
CA ARG A 372 -24.35 4.58 10.34
C ARG A 372 -24.50 3.25 9.60
N PHE A 373 -24.98 3.28 8.36
CA PHE A 373 -25.09 2.08 7.53
C PHE A 373 -23.72 1.41 7.27
N LEU A 374 -22.65 2.18 7.07
CA LEU A 374 -21.29 1.64 6.93
C LEU A 374 -20.73 1.10 8.26
N GLU A 375 -21.04 1.74 9.39
CA GLU A 375 -20.67 1.26 10.74
C GLU A 375 -21.37 -0.08 11.04
N GLU A 376 -22.68 -0.17 10.81
CA GLU A 376 -23.50 -1.40 10.90
C GLU A 376 -23.01 -2.52 9.96
N ASN A 377 -22.39 -2.17 8.83
CA ASN A 377 -21.88 -3.10 7.83
C ASN A 377 -20.35 -3.25 7.82
N SER A 378 -19.64 -2.69 8.80
CA SER A 378 -18.18 -2.72 8.92
C SER A 378 -17.60 -4.14 8.87
N ARG A 379 -18.30 -5.12 9.45
CA ARG A 379 -18.00 -6.57 9.35
C ARG A 379 -17.79 -7.07 7.92
N ASN A 380 -18.49 -6.51 6.93
CA ASN A 380 -18.30 -6.85 5.51
C ASN A 380 -16.95 -6.35 5.00
N ILE A 381 -16.52 -5.16 5.41
CA ILE A 381 -15.25 -4.54 4.98
C ILE A 381 -14.08 -5.38 5.51
N ILE A 382 -14.09 -5.67 6.82
CA ILE A 382 -13.11 -6.56 7.47
C ILE A 382 -13.06 -7.92 6.77
N LYS A 383 -14.22 -8.45 6.37
CA LYS A 383 -14.33 -9.73 5.65
C LYS A 383 -13.68 -9.68 4.27
N ILE A 384 -14.01 -8.65 3.49
CA ILE A 384 -13.49 -8.42 2.13
C ILE A 384 -11.97 -8.19 2.17
N GLU A 385 -11.46 -7.46 3.15
CA GLU A 385 -10.03 -7.25 3.36
C GLU A 385 -9.30 -8.56 3.66
N ALA A 386 -9.85 -9.40 4.55
CA ALA A 386 -9.33 -10.73 4.82
C ALA A 386 -9.30 -11.65 3.58
N LEU A 387 -10.37 -11.65 2.77
CA LEU A 387 -10.45 -12.47 1.56
C LEU A 387 -9.51 -11.97 0.45
N ASN A 388 -9.43 -10.65 0.25
CA ASN A 388 -8.45 -10.02 -0.65
C ASN A 388 -7.01 -10.37 -0.26
N GLU A 389 -6.68 -10.29 1.02
CA GLU A 389 -5.35 -10.57 1.55
C GLU A 389 -4.93 -12.03 1.34
N ILE A 390 -5.81 -12.98 1.67
CA ILE A 390 -5.61 -14.41 1.39
C ILE A 390 -5.40 -14.62 -0.12
N CYS A 391 -6.23 -14.03 -0.98
CA CYS A 391 -6.09 -14.20 -2.43
C CYS A 391 -4.83 -13.56 -3.02
N ARG A 392 -4.36 -12.41 -2.53
CA ARG A 392 -3.06 -11.81 -2.92
C ARG A 392 -1.90 -12.79 -2.64
N PHE A 393 -1.82 -13.29 -1.41
CA PHE A 393 -0.76 -14.21 -1.00
C PHE A 393 -0.75 -15.53 -1.81
N LEU A 394 -1.92 -15.98 -2.29
CA LEU A 394 -2.08 -17.15 -3.17
C LEU A 394 -1.80 -16.87 -4.66
N GLN A 395 -1.89 -15.61 -5.11
CA GLN A 395 -1.47 -15.19 -6.45
C GLN A 395 0.05 -15.11 -6.54
N GLU A 396 0.71 -14.44 -5.58
CA GLU A 396 2.17 -14.47 -5.42
C GLU A 396 2.74 -15.90 -5.44
N ALA A 397 2.00 -16.85 -4.86
CA ALA A 397 2.41 -18.25 -4.75
C ALA A 397 2.40 -19.05 -6.05
N LYS A 398 1.85 -18.50 -7.14
CA LYS A 398 1.81 -19.12 -8.47
C LYS A 398 2.84 -18.55 -9.45
N GLY A 399 3.50 -17.45 -9.08
CA GLY A 399 4.42 -16.71 -9.94
C GLY A 399 3.72 -15.86 -10.99
N GLU A 400 4.44 -14.84 -11.48
CA GLU A 400 3.95 -13.96 -12.54
C GLU A 400 3.88 -14.71 -13.87
N GLY A 401 2.71 -14.70 -14.53
CA GLY A 401 2.53 -15.24 -15.89
C GLY A 401 1.24 -16.02 -16.15
N GLN A 402 0.58 -16.55 -15.12
CA GLN A 402 -0.71 -17.25 -15.30
C GLN A 402 -1.91 -16.37 -14.97
N GLN A 403 -2.50 -15.73 -15.99
CA GLN A 403 -3.86 -15.20 -15.89
C GLN A 403 -4.85 -16.36 -15.73
N SER A 404 -5.35 -16.59 -14.50
CA SER A 404 -6.29 -17.67 -14.22
C SER A 404 -7.69 -17.34 -14.73
N THR A 405 -8.12 -17.99 -15.80
CA THR A 405 -9.49 -17.94 -16.35
C THR A 405 -10.54 -18.64 -15.48
N GLY A 406 -10.12 -19.30 -14.39
CA GLY A 406 -10.99 -19.71 -13.29
C GLY A 406 -10.87 -18.74 -12.12
N GLY A 407 -12.01 -18.17 -11.68
CA GLY A 407 -12.05 -17.17 -10.61
C GLY A 407 -11.64 -17.69 -9.23
N TYR A 408 -11.61 -16.76 -8.27
CA TYR A 408 -11.15 -16.97 -6.88
C TYR A 408 -11.82 -18.15 -6.14
N SER A 409 -13.01 -18.58 -6.60
CA SER A 409 -13.85 -19.62 -5.98
C SER A 409 -13.19 -20.98 -5.79
N SER A 410 -12.06 -21.25 -6.45
CA SER A 410 -11.37 -22.54 -6.40
C SER A 410 -10.75 -22.90 -5.03
N ILE A 411 -10.47 -21.94 -4.14
CA ILE A 411 -9.91 -22.22 -2.80
C ILE A 411 -10.93 -22.12 -1.64
N LEU A 412 -12.12 -21.55 -1.86
CA LEU A 412 -13.14 -21.55 -0.81
C LEU A 412 -13.67 -22.98 -0.59
N PHE A 413 -13.96 -23.34 0.66
CA PHE A 413 -14.58 -24.63 0.95
C PHE A 413 -15.99 -24.71 0.30
N PRO A 414 -16.36 -25.81 -0.39
CA PRO A 414 -17.60 -25.86 -1.16
C PRO A 414 -18.85 -25.67 -0.29
N LYS A 415 -19.78 -24.81 -0.73
CA LYS A 415 -21.11 -24.67 -0.09
C LYS A 415 -21.82 -26.04 -0.02
N ASN A 416 -22.68 -26.22 0.98
CA ASN A 416 -23.53 -27.41 1.17
C ASN A 416 -22.75 -28.74 1.24
N THR A 417 -21.48 -28.72 1.68
CA THR A 417 -20.64 -29.89 1.89
C THR A 417 -20.14 -29.91 3.34
N THR A 418 -20.07 -31.07 3.97
CA THR A 418 -19.43 -31.24 5.30
C THR A 418 -17.94 -31.56 5.16
N ILE A 419 -17.13 -31.22 6.17
CA ILE A 419 -15.70 -31.59 6.22
C ILE A 419 -15.56 -33.09 6.01
N ARG A 420 -16.34 -33.90 6.75
CA ARG A 420 -16.29 -35.36 6.62
C ARG A 420 -16.65 -35.86 5.21
N SER A 421 -17.59 -35.25 4.51
CA SER A 421 -17.92 -35.61 3.12
C SER A 421 -16.81 -35.20 2.15
N PHE A 422 -16.19 -34.04 2.37
CA PHE A 422 -15.09 -33.55 1.55
C PHE A 422 -13.84 -34.43 1.69
N LEU A 423 -13.44 -34.78 2.92
CA LEU A 423 -12.28 -35.63 3.18
C LEU A 423 -12.45 -37.03 2.58
N ASN A 424 -13.64 -37.64 2.72
CA ASN A 424 -13.95 -38.94 2.11
C ASN A 424 -13.84 -38.91 0.57
N LYS A 425 -14.24 -37.81 -0.09
CA LYS A 425 -14.16 -37.67 -1.55
C LYS A 425 -12.73 -37.46 -2.08
N ASN A 426 -11.83 -36.96 -1.24
CA ASN A 426 -10.48 -36.57 -1.62
C ASN A 426 -9.41 -37.43 -0.90
N HIS A 427 -9.72 -38.69 -0.60
CA HIS A 427 -8.97 -39.48 0.38
C HIS A 427 -7.47 -39.71 0.05
N ASP A 428 -7.07 -39.69 -1.22
CA ASP A 428 -5.68 -39.90 -1.66
C ASP A 428 -4.76 -38.69 -1.46
N TYR A 429 -5.32 -37.53 -1.12
CA TYR A 429 -4.61 -36.25 -1.08
C TYR A 429 -4.16 -35.88 0.35
N ASP A 430 -3.05 -35.15 0.44
CA ASP A 430 -2.73 -34.33 1.61
C ASP A 430 -3.62 -33.07 1.57
N ILE A 431 -4.45 -32.85 2.60
CA ILE A 431 -5.48 -31.80 2.63
C ILE A 431 -5.22 -30.82 3.78
N TYR A 432 -5.20 -29.53 3.47
CA TYR A 432 -5.05 -28.44 4.43
C TYR A 432 -6.30 -27.56 4.43
N LEU A 433 -6.93 -27.41 5.59
CA LEU A 433 -8.14 -26.59 5.78
C LEU A 433 -7.81 -25.43 6.73
N LEU A 434 -7.71 -24.21 6.21
CA LEU A 434 -7.57 -23.01 7.03
C LEU A 434 -8.95 -22.56 7.52
N HIS A 435 -9.19 -22.64 8.83
CA HIS A 435 -10.43 -22.23 9.46
C HIS A 435 -10.39 -20.76 9.87
N ILE A 436 -11.32 -19.96 9.37
CA ILE A 436 -11.39 -18.51 9.63
C ILE A 436 -12.78 -18.05 10.11
N SER A 437 -12.79 -16.98 10.91
CA SER A 437 -13.95 -16.16 11.29
C SER A 437 -13.45 -14.77 11.69
N ASN A 438 -14.21 -13.72 11.36
CA ASN A 438 -13.90 -12.33 11.77
C ASN A 438 -13.71 -12.23 13.29
N GLN A 439 -14.54 -12.93 14.08
CA GLN A 439 -14.43 -12.97 15.53
C GLN A 439 -13.03 -13.44 16.00
N TRP A 440 -12.39 -14.34 15.25
CA TRP A 440 -11.04 -14.85 15.57
C TRP A 440 -9.93 -13.88 15.16
N LYS A 441 -10.13 -13.07 14.11
CA LYS A 441 -9.23 -11.96 13.81
C LYS A 441 -9.32 -10.89 14.89
N GLU A 442 -10.54 -10.54 15.30
CA GLU A 442 -10.81 -9.55 16.35
C GLU A 442 -10.29 -9.99 17.74
N SER A 443 -10.34 -11.29 18.06
CA SER A 443 -9.85 -11.81 19.35
C SER A 443 -8.34 -12.06 19.41
N ASP A 444 -7.73 -12.50 18.30
CA ASP A 444 -6.28 -12.79 18.22
C ASP A 444 -5.76 -12.59 16.79
N GLU A 445 -5.53 -11.33 16.45
CA GLU A 445 -4.95 -10.91 15.18
C GLU A 445 -3.53 -11.49 14.96
N ARG A 446 -2.77 -11.77 16.02
CA ARG A 446 -1.42 -12.34 15.91
C ARG A 446 -1.46 -13.79 15.44
N ASN A 447 -2.27 -14.64 16.07
CA ASN A 447 -2.50 -16.01 15.61
C ASN A 447 -3.11 -16.03 14.20
N TRP A 448 -4.09 -15.15 13.93
CA TRP A 448 -4.66 -15.00 12.59
C TRP A 448 -3.60 -14.83 11.50
N TYR A 449 -2.69 -13.86 11.67
CA TYR A 449 -1.61 -13.62 10.70
C TYR A 449 -0.60 -14.77 10.64
N LYS A 450 -0.26 -15.41 11.77
CA LYS A 450 0.62 -16.60 11.79
C LYS A 450 0.03 -17.78 11.01
N GLN A 451 -1.25 -18.07 11.18
CA GLN A 451 -1.93 -19.17 10.47
C GLN A 451 -2.04 -18.90 8.96
N ILE A 452 -2.40 -17.67 8.54
CA ILE A 452 -2.43 -17.30 7.11
C ILE A 452 -1.04 -17.39 6.48
N ARG A 453 0.01 -16.91 7.17
CA ARG A 453 1.40 -16.97 6.69
C ARG A 453 1.87 -18.43 6.53
N LEU A 454 1.58 -19.31 7.50
CA LEU A 454 1.91 -20.73 7.37
C LEU A 454 1.13 -21.41 6.23
N PHE A 455 -0.18 -21.18 6.12
CA PHE A 455 -1.01 -21.75 5.05
C PHE A 455 -0.51 -21.33 3.66
N THR A 456 -0.13 -20.06 3.51
CA THR A 456 0.51 -19.51 2.30
C THR A 456 1.84 -20.18 2.01
N ASN A 457 2.71 -20.36 3.00
CA ASN A 457 4.02 -21.00 2.83
C ASN A 457 3.89 -22.48 2.44
N LEU A 458 2.94 -23.21 3.04
CA LEU A 458 2.61 -24.58 2.66
C LEU A 458 2.09 -24.64 1.22
N TYR A 459 1.24 -23.70 0.80
CA TYR A 459 0.78 -23.59 -0.59
C TYR A 459 1.94 -23.33 -1.56
N LYS A 460 2.81 -22.36 -1.25
CA LYS A 460 4.03 -22.01 -2.02
C LYS A 460 4.99 -23.21 -2.17
N ALA A 461 5.18 -24.00 -1.11
CA ALA A 461 6.05 -25.18 -1.15
C ALA A 461 5.49 -26.33 -2.02
N GLN A 462 4.15 -26.46 -2.11
CA GLN A 462 3.46 -27.49 -2.90
C GLN A 462 3.25 -27.08 -4.36
N THR A 463 3.13 -25.79 -4.69
CA THR A 463 3.13 -25.34 -6.11
C THR A 463 4.49 -25.52 -6.78
N GLN A 464 5.58 -25.58 -5.99
CA GLN A 464 6.95 -25.77 -6.48
C GLN A 464 7.39 -27.25 -6.55
N ASN A 465 6.83 -28.15 -5.72
CA ASN A 465 7.19 -29.57 -5.70
C ASN A 465 6.17 -30.46 -6.43
N GLN A 466 6.56 -31.03 -7.57
CA GLN A 466 5.66 -31.84 -8.43
C GLN A 466 5.34 -33.26 -7.92
N THR A 467 5.87 -33.67 -6.76
CA THR A 467 5.90 -35.09 -6.32
C THR A 467 4.72 -35.53 -5.46
N ARG A 468 3.90 -34.61 -4.94
CA ARG A 468 2.56 -34.89 -4.39
C ARG A 468 1.61 -33.75 -4.75
N GLN A 469 0.34 -34.09 -4.98
CA GLN A 469 -0.71 -33.09 -5.06
C GLN A 469 -1.34 -32.92 -3.67
N ALA A 470 -1.39 -31.68 -3.19
CA ALA A 470 -2.04 -31.31 -1.94
C ALA A 470 -3.22 -30.35 -2.21
N ILE A 471 -4.31 -30.52 -1.46
CA ILE A 471 -5.55 -29.75 -1.62
C ILE A 471 -5.68 -28.75 -0.47
N PHE A 472 -5.66 -27.47 -0.81
CA PHE A 472 -5.82 -26.37 0.13
C PHE A 472 -7.23 -25.81 0.04
N ARG A 473 -7.90 -25.59 1.18
CA ARG A 473 -9.19 -24.89 1.25
C ARG A 473 -9.27 -23.94 2.44
N VAL A 474 -10.04 -22.86 2.26
CA VAL A 474 -10.41 -21.92 3.33
C VAL A 474 -11.83 -22.27 3.79
N VAL A 475 -11.97 -22.67 5.04
CA VAL A 475 -13.26 -22.97 5.68
C VAL A 475 -13.70 -21.75 6.48
N ASP A 476 -14.64 -21.03 5.90
CA ASP A 476 -15.11 -19.75 6.42
C ASP A 476 -16.32 -19.94 7.33
N HIS A 477 -16.17 -19.67 8.63
CA HIS A 477 -17.19 -19.93 9.65
C HIS A 477 -18.15 -18.77 9.94
N ASP A 478 -17.98 -17.63 9.27
CA ASP A 478 -18.99 -16.56 9.23
C ASP A 478 -19.98 -16.82 8.08
N PHE A 479 -19.47 -17.39 6.99
CA PHE A 479 -20.23 -17.75 5.79
C PHE A 479 -20.86 -19.14 5.88
N LEU A 480 -20.13 -20.13 6.41
CA LEU A 480 -20.57 -21.51 6.59
C LEU A 480 -20.95 -21.74 8.07
N VAL A 481 -22.02 -21.09 8.51
CA VAL A 481 -22.43 -21.01 9.92
C VAL A 481 -22.62 -22.40 10.59
N ASN A 482 -23.00 -23.42 9.81
CA ASN A 482 -23.37 -24.77 10.29
C ASN A 482 -22.32 -25.86 9.97
N MET A 483 -21.02 -25.53 9.90
CA MET A 483 -19.98 -26.53 9.62
C MET A 483 -19.78 -27.54 10.75
N ASP A 484 -19.52 -28.79 10.37
CA ASP A 484 -18.98 -29.81 11.27
C ASP A 484 -17.56 -29.44 11.74
N GLU A 485 -17.23 -29.85 12.97
CA GLU A 485 -15.90 -29.71 13.58
C GLU A 485 -15.33 -28.29 13.65
N LYS A 486 -16.17 -27.25 13.77
CA LYS A 486 -15.77 -25.84 14.00
C LYS A 486 -14.83 -25.70 15.22
N PRO A 487 -13.63 -25.09 15.05
CA PRO A 487 -12.72 -24.77 16.16
C PRO A 487 -13.19 -23.53 16.93
N ASP A 488 -12.46 -23.19 17.99
CA ASP A 488 -12.65 -22.03 18.87
C ASP A 488 -11.83 -20.79 18.46
N LYS A 489 -10.78 -20.97 17.64
CA LYS A 489 -9.86 -19.95 17.13
C LYS A 489 -9.47 -20.22 15.67
N CYS A 490 -8.77 -19.28 15.04
CA CYS A 490 -8.15 -19.48 13.71
C CYS A 490 -7.08 -20.58 13.76
N VAL A 491 -7.18 -21.61 12.90
CA VAL A 491 -6.25 -22.76 12.83
C VAL A 491 -6.23 -23.39 11.43
N ILE A 492 -5.12 -24.04 11.09
CA ILE A 492 -5.04 -25.00 9.99
C ILE A 492 -5.33 -26.41 10.51
N TYR A 493 -6.35 -27.10 10.00
CA TYR A 493 -6.47 -28.55 10.11
C TYR A 493 -5.68 -29.23 8.97
N HIS A 494 -5.05 -30.37 9.23
CA HIS A 494 -4.42 -31.21 8.20
C HIS A 494 -4.97 -32.63 8.24
N ALA A 495 -5.28 -33.16 7.05
CA ALA A 495 -5.87 -34.47 6.85
C ALA A 495 -5.17 -35.23 5.70
N ASN A 496 -5.13 -36.56 5.82
CA ASN A 496 -4.60 -37.49 4.80
C ASN A 496 -5.35 -38.83 4.98
N ARG A 497 -5.57 -39.61 3.91
CA ARG A 497 -6.36 -40.85 3.92
C ARG A 497 -7.82 -40.65 4.38
N GLY A 498 -8.36 -39.46 4.13
CA GLY A 498 -9.71 -39.07 4.54
C GLY A 498 -9.88 -38.76 6.03
N VAL A 499 -8.81 -38.76 6.83
CA VAL A 499 -8.85 -38.55 8.29
C VAL A 499 -8.08 -37.28 8.69
N ILE A 500 -8.65 -36.48 9.59
CA ILE A 500 -7.97 -35.32 10.20
C ILE A 500 -6.89 -35.84 11.16
N ASN A 501 -5.63 -35.58 10.82
CA ASN A 501 -4.47 -36.01 11.61
C ASN A 501 -4.05 -34.96 12.64
N THR A 502 -4.34 -33.68 12.39
CA THR A 502 -4.22 -32.61 13.39
C THR A 502 -5.22 -31.49 13.16
N LYS A 503 -5.64 -30.85 14.26
CA LYS A 503 -6.56 -29.70 14.32
C LYS A 503 -5.87 -28.37 14.65
N ASP A 504 -4.57 -28.39 14.87
CA ASP A 504 -3.74 -27.18 14.93
C ASP A 504 -2.39 -27.54 14.32
N TYR A 505 -2.33 -27.53 12.98
CA TYR A 505 -1.13 -27.90 12.24
C TYR A 505 0.03 -26.95 12.54
N PHE A 506 -0.26 -25.65 12.79
CA PHE A 506 0.73 -24.68 13.25
C PHE A 506 1.39 -25.17 14.55
N HIS A 507 0.62 -25.38 15.62
CA HIS A 507 1.15 -25.87 16.89
C HIS A 507 1.77 -27.29 16.78
N THR A 508 1.23 -28.15 15.92
CA THR A 508 1.75 -29.52 15.73
C THR A 508 3.11 -29.53 15.05
N SER A 509 3.26 -28.69 14.01
CA SER A 509 4.54 -28.48 13.31
C SER A 509 5.56 -27.78 14.20
N LEU A 510 5.11 -26.82 15.03
CA LEU A 510 5.94 -26.19 16.05
C LEU A 510 6.37 -27.12 17.18
N VAL A 511 5.59 -28.13 17.59
CA VAL A 511 6.02 -29.07 18.65
C VAL A 511 6.94 -30.18 18.13
N THR A 512 6.87 -30.50 16.82
CA THR A 512 7.42 -31.75 16.26
C THR A 512 8.47 -31.50 15.18
N LEU A 513 9.74 -31.46 15.57
CA LEU A 513 10.85 -31.50 14.61
C LEU A 513 10.88 -32.84 13.86
N SER A 514 11.15 -32.80 12.55
CA SER A 514 11.53 -33.99 11.80
C SER A 514 12.95 -34.44 12.15
N GLN A 515 13.26 -35.73 11.96
CA GLN A 515 14.62 -36.23 12.18
C GLN A 515 15.66 -35.55 11.27
N ASP A 516 15.25 -35.06 10.10
CA ASP A 516 16.16 -34.36 9.19
C ASP A 516 16.36 -32.88 9.58
N GLN A 517 15.37 -32.22 10.19
CA GLN A 517 15.59 -30.93 10.85
C GLN A 517 16.53 -31.06 12.05
N ILE A 518 16.35 -32.08 12.89
CA ILE A 518 17.24 -32.33 14.05
C ILE A 518 18.67 -32.61 13.58
N ARG A 519 18.84 -33.38 12.49
CA ARG A 519 20.15 -33.61 11.86
C ARG A 519 20.74 -32.31 11.31
N ALA A 520 19.97 -31.52 10.56
CA ALA A 520 20.43 -30.25 9.99
C ALA A 520 20.95 -29.30 11.09
N MET A 521 20.13 -28.97 12.10
CA MET A 521 20.54 -28.11 13.21
C MET A 521 21.76 -28.66 13.97
N ARG A 522 21.85 -29.98 14.16
CA ARG A 522 23.00 -30.61 14.83
C ARG A 522 24.29 -30.55 14.02
N THR A 523 24.18 -30.55 12.69
CA THR A 523 25.33 -30.42 11.77
C THR A 523 25.74 -28.97 11.55
N GLU A 524 24.78 -28.06 11.36
CA GLU A 524 25.01 -26.64 11.10
C GLU A 524 25.59 -25.94 12.33
N HIS A 525 24.96 -26.13 13.49
CA HIS A 525 25.35 -25.50 14.76
C HIS A 525 26.39 -26.34 15.53
N LYS A 526 27.11 -27.23 14.83
CA LYS A 526 28.16 -28.14 15.33
C LYS A 526 27.86 -28.75 16.73
N LEU A 527 26.60 -29.11 17.01
CA LEU A 527 26.12 -29.62 18.31
C LEU A 527 26.51 -31.09 18.55
N THR A 528 27.79 -31.40 18.42
CA THR A 528 28.37 -32.75 18.53
C THR A 528 28.04 -33.41 19.87
N ASN A 529 28.12 -32.64 20.96
CA ASN A 529 27.90 -33.10 22.34
C ASN A 529 26.42 -33.22 22.75
N VAL A 530 25.46 -32.75 21.94
CA VAL A 530 24.02 -32.84 22.24
C VAL A 530 23.39 -33.95 21.40
N THR A 531 22.55 -34.79 21.97
CA THR A 531 21.85 -35.86 21.24
C THR A 531 20.56 -35.36 20.58
N ASN A 532 20.09 -36.06 19.54
CA ASN A 532 18.79 -35.79 18.90
C ASN A 532 17.63 -35.72 19.91
N LYS A 533 17.65 -36.58 20.95
CA LYS A 533 16.61 -36.62 22.00
C LYS A 533 16.64 -35.41 22.92
N GLU A 534 17.82 -34.84 23.17
CA GLU A 534 17.96 -33.61 23.95
C GLU A 534 17.52 -32.39 23.14
N ILE A 535 17.81 -32.34 21.83
CA ILE A 535 17.25 -31.33 20.92
C ILE A 535 15.72 -31.42 20.88
N GLU A 536 15.14 -32.63 20.74
CA GLU A 536 13.69 -32.85 20.82
C GLU A 536 13.09 -32.43 22.18
N ALA A 537 13.80 -32.63 23.29
CA ALA A 537 13.34 -32.27 24.63
C ALA A 537 13.44 -30.75 24.89
N LEU A 538 14.54 -30.12 24.46
CA LEU A 538 14.72 -28.67 24.49
C LEU A 538 13.67 -27.97 23.63
N HIS A 539 13.37 -28.49 22.44
CA HIS A 539 12.30 -27.99 21.57
C HIS A 539 10.93 -28.07 22.25
N LYS A 540 10.56 -29.24 22.79
CA LYS A 540 9.29 -29.41 23.50
C LYS A 540 9.18 -28.54 24.75
N LYS A 541 10.30 -28.27 25.44
CA LYS A 541 10.35 -27.31 26.55
C LYS A 541 10.16 -25.87 26.03
N PHE A 542 10.91 -25.46 25.02
CA PHE A 542 10.87 -24.12 24.43
C PHE A 542 9.47 -23.75 23.92
N ILE A 543 8.76 -24.68 23.28
CA ILE A 543 7.38 -24.44 22.81
C ILE A 543 6.36 -24.46 23.96
N ALA A 544 6.65 -25.20 25.05
CA ALA A 544 5.82 -25.17 26.25
C ALA A 544 6.01 -23.90 27.10
N THR A 545 7.17 -23.23 27.02
CA THR A 545 7.42 -21.92 27.63
C THR A 545 7.06 -20.76 26.71
N HIS A 546 7.25 -20.93 25.39
CA HIS A 546 7.05 -19.92 24.34
C HIS A 546 6.12 -20.47 23.24
N PRO A 547 4.78 -20.57 23.47
CA PRO A 547 3.82 -21.17 22.52
C PRO A 547 3.70 -20.44 21.17
N SER A 548 4.30 -19.25 21.08
CA SER A 548 4.54 -18.45 19.88
C SER A 548 5.43 -19.14 18.84
N GLY A 549 6.30 -20.08 19.24
CA GLY A 549 7.41 -20.60 18.43
C GLY A 549 8.63 -19.67 18.34
N GLU A 550 8.58 -18.55 19.06
CA GLU A 550 9.45 -17.37 18.94
C GLU A 550 9.60 -16.75 20.34
N ILE A 551 10.83 -16.38 20.75
CA ILE A 551 11.12 -15.76 22.05
C ILE A 551 11.60 -14.31 21.87
N ASN A 552 11.12 -13.37 22.68
CA ASN A 552 11.55 -11.96 22.64
C ASN A 552 12.72 -11.65 23.58
N GLU A 553 13.36 -10.48 23.44
CA GLU A 553 14.58 -10.14 24.18
C GLU A 553 14.39 -10.17 25.72
N GLN A 554 13.22 -9.77 26.22
CA GLN A 554 12.92 -9.76 27.66
C GLN A 554 12.73 -11.18 28.20
N GLU A 555 12.04 -12.04 27.45
CA GLU A 555 11.85 -13.46 27.78
C GLU A 555 13.20 -14.21 27.73
N PHE A 556 14.00 -13.98 26.70
CA PHE A 556 15.35 -14.53 26.54
C PHE A 556 16.28 -14.10 27.68
N SER A 557 16.23 -12.81 28.07
CA SER A 557 16.98 -12.28 29.19
C SER A 557 16.53 -12.87 30.54
N ALA A 558 15.23 -13.15 30.72
CA ALA A 558 14.71 -13.82 31.90
C ALA A 558 15.15 -15.29 31.99
N GLU A 559 15.24 -16.02 30.87
CA GLU A 559 15.83 -17.38 30.88
C GLU A 559 17.32 -17.36 31.26
N PHE A 560 18.10 -16.41 30.73
CA PHE A 560 19.50 -16.24 31.11
C PHE A 560 19.65 -15.82 32.59
N GLN A 561 18.71 -15.04 33.15
CA GLN A 561 18.72 -14.71 34.58
C GLN A 561 18.58 -15.95 35.47
N LEU A 562 17.79 -16.94 35.05
CA LEU A 562 17.63 -18.22 35.75
C LEU A 562 18.87 -19.12 35.62
N LEU A 563 19.63 -19.01 34.53
CA LEU A 563 20.91 -19.71 34.35
C LEU A 563 22.07 -19.05 35.10
N PHE A 564 22.01 -17.73 35.31
CA PHE A 564 23.03 -16.94 36.02
C PHE A 564 22.43 -16.10 37.17
N PRO A 565 21.94 -16.70 38.28
CA PRO A 565 21.19 -16.00 39.35
C PRO A 565 22.00 -15.02 40.24
N ARG A 566 23.20 -14.61 39.79
CA ARG A 566 24.13 -13.72 40.51
C ARG A 566 24.78 -12.65 39.62
N GLY A 567 24.40 -12.60 38.34
CA GLY A 567 24.87 -11.61 37.39
C GLY A 567 23.72 -10.96 36.64
N GLU A 568 24.04 -9.94 35.85
CA GLU A 568 23.09 -9.11 35.11
C GLU A 568 23.11 -9.52 33.63
N PRO A 569 22.13 -10.30 33.15
CA PRO A 569 22.15 -10.86 31.79
C PRO A 569 21.78 -9.83 30.73
N HIS A 570 21.07 -8.76 31.09
CA HIS A 570 20.43 -7.83 30.16
C HIS A 570 21.37 -7.32 29.06
N ARG A 571 22.57 -6.87 29.42
CA ARG A 571 23.55 -6.34 28.46
C ARG A 571 24.05 -7.42 27.50
N TYR A 572 24.37 -8.61 28.00
CA TYR A 572 24.82 -9.74 27.17
C TYR A 572 23.71 -10.24 26.24
N CYS A 573 22.49 -10.35 26.76
CA CYS A 573 21.32 -10.76 25.98
C CYS A 573 21.05 -9.78 24.84
N ASN A 574 21.26 -8.48 25.00
CA ASN A 574 21.12 -7.51 23.91
C ASN A 574 22.11 -7.76 22.75
N TYR A 575 23.38 -8.08 23.05
CA TYR A 575 24.36 -8.47 22.02
C TYR A 575 23.99 -9.80 21.35
N ALA A 576 23.64 -10.83 22.13
CA ALA A 576 23.24 -12.13 21.61
C ALA A 576 21.99 -12.07 20.73
N PHE A 577 20.99 -11.29 21.14
CA PHE A 577 19.74 -11.13 20.39
C PHE A 577 19.99 -10.48 19.02
N LYS A 578 20.77 -9.40 18.97
CA LYS A 578 21.14 -8.72 17.71
C LYS A 578 22.10 -9.52 16.81
N ALA A 579 22.94 -10.38 17.39
CA ALA A 579 23.82 -11.26 16.63
C ALA A 579 23.08 -12.44 15.96
N PHE A 580 21.96 -12.89 16.56
CA PHE A 580 21.26 -14.10 16.12
C PHE A 580 19.84 -13.88 15.55
N ASP A 581 19.19 -12.74 15.77
CA ASP A 581 18.02 -12.29 15.00
C ASP A 581 18.47 -11.79 13.62
N LYS A 582 18.97 -12.72 12.79
CA LYS A 582 19.57 -12.45 11.47
C LYS A 582 18.60 -11.75 10.51
N ASN A 583 17.31 -11.78 10.82
CA ASN A 583 16.23 -11.23 10.01
C ASN A 583 15.64 -9.92 10.60
N ASN A 584 16.11 -9.46 11.76
CA ASN A 584 15.66 -8.27 12.49
C ASN A 584 14.14 -8.25 12.78
N SER A 585 13.57 -9.39 13.17
CA SER A 585 12.14 -9.50 13.54
C SER A 585 11.78 -8.94 14.92
N GLY A 586 12.76 -8.77 15.81
CA GLY A 586 12.52 -8.55 17.24
C GLY A 586 12.20 -9.84 18.02
N THR A 587 12.44 -11.02 17.42
CA THR A 587 12.20 -12.36 17.99
C THR A 587 13.26 -13.36 17.54
N LEU A 588 13.65 -14.30 18.39
CA LEU A 588 14.45 -15.46 17.98
C LEU A 588 13.53 -16.66 17.76
N THR A 589 13.65 -17.32 16.61
CA THR A 589 13.06 -18.66 16.40
C THR A 589 13.81 -19.71 17.24
N PHE A 590 13.27 -20.93 17.37
CA PHE A 590 13.99 -22.01 18.07
C PHE A 590 15.38 -22.31 17.47
N ASP A 591 15.55 -22.17 16.15
CA ASP A 591 16.85 -22.40 15.49
C ASP A 591 17.89 -21.35 15.92
N GLU A 592 17.52 -20.06 15.84
CA GLU A 592 18.36 -18.94 16.25
C GLU A 592 18.61 -18.95 17.77
N TYR A 593 17.62 -19.37 18.56
CA TYR A 593 17.78 -19.66 19.99
C TYR A 593 18.77 -20.80 20.25
N MET A 594 18.75 -21.89 19.46
CA MET A 594 19.71 -22.99 19.60
C MET A 594 21.14 -22.57 19.23
N VAL A 595 21.32 -21.63 18.29
CA VAL A 595 22.62 -20.99 18.03
C VAL A 595 23.07 -20.21 19.27
N ALA A 596 22.22 -19.33 19.81
CA ALA A 596 22.52 -18.54 21.00
C ALA A 596 22.79 -19.41 22.25
N PHE A 597 22.07 -20.51 22.40
CA PHE A 597 22.22 -21.48 23.49
C PHE A 597 23.52 -22.30 23.35
N SER A 598 23.98 -22.60 22.14
CA SER A 598 25.21 -23.37 21.90
C SER A 598 26.46 -22.73 22.52
N LEU A 599 26.52 -21.39 22.61
CA LEU A 599 27.57 -20.62 23.27
C LEU A 599 27.69 -20.92 24.77
N THR A 600 26.60 -21.37 25.42
CA THR A 600 26.59 -21.76 26.83
C THR A 600 27.08 -23.19 27.06
N LEU A 601 27.26 -23.97 25.99
CA LEU A 601 27.64 -25.38 26.01
C LEU A 601 29.12 -25.58 25.63
N PRO A 602 29.81 -26.60 26.17
CA PRO A 602 31.13 -27.00 25.69
C PRO A 602 31.04 -27.52 24.25
N GLY A 603 31.72 -26.85 23.32
CA GLY A 603 31.69 -27.15 21.88
C GLY A 603 33.06 -27.13 21.23
N ASP A 604 33.06 -27.19 19.90
CA ASP A 604 34.26 -27.04 19.07
C ASP A 604 34.80 -25.60 19.12
N ILE A 605 36.12 -25.45 19.26
CA ILE A 605 36.80 -24.16 19.43
C ILE A 605 36.60 -23.27 18.19
N GLU A 606 36.65 -23.83 16.97
CA GLU A 606 36.38 -23.04 15.76
C GLU A 606 34.95 -22.49 15.74
N HIS A 607 33.99 -23.30 16.21
CA HIS A 607 32.57 -22.90 16.26
C HIS A 607 32.33 -21.82 17.31
N GLN A 608 32.85 -22.02 18.52
CA GLN A 608 32.73 -21.06 19.61
C GLN A 608 33.41 -19.73 19.24
N LEU A 609 34.57 -19.75 18.57
CA LEU A 609 35.21 -18.54 18.05
C LEU A 609 34.39 -17.86 16.96
N ALA A 610 33.81 -18.60 16.01
CA ALA A 610 32.98 -18.04 14.95
C ALA A 610 31.70 -17.36 15.48
N LEU A 611 31.01 -18.00 16.44
CA LEU A 611 29.83 -17.42 17.10
C LEU A 611 30.20 -16.25 18.02
N THR A 612 31.35 -16.30 18.69
CA THR A 612 31.86 -15.16 19.49
C THR A 612 32.22 -13.98 18.60
N PHE A 613 32.79 -14.22 17.41
CA PHE A 613 33.04 -13.16 16.43
C PHE A 613 31.74 -12.50 15.93
N GLN A 614 30.67 -13.29 15.76
CA GLN A 614 29.33 -12.77 15.45
C GLN A 614 28.74 -11.94 16.60
N LEU A 615 28.88 -12.37 17.86
CA LEU A 615 28.53 -11.54 19.03
C LEU A 615 29.27 -10.20 19.05
N CYS A 616 30.55 -10.18 18.66
CA CYS A 616 31.36 -8.97 18.62
C CYS A 616 31.05 -8.05 17.43
N ALA A 617 30.33 -8.47 16.39
CA ALA A 617 30.15 -7.70 15.15
C ALA A 617 29.03 -6.63 15.23
N TYR A 618 28.73 -6.15 16.44
CA TYR A 618 27.55 -5.34 16.79
C TYR A 618 27.38 -4.06 15.96
N HIS A 619 28.48 -3.39 15.57
CA HIS A 619 28.45 -2.17 14.76
C HIS A 619 28.57 -2.36 13.23
N GLY A 620 28.52 -3.60 12.72
CA GLY A 620 28.08 -3.87 11.34
C GLY A 620 29.06 -3.58 10.19
N GLN A 621 30.25 -4.16 10.23
CA GLN A 621 31.07 -4.44 9.02
C GLN A 621 31.78 -5.81 9.19
N ASP A 622 32.51 -6.27 8.17
CA ASP A 622 33.35 -7.49 8.19
C ASP A 622 34.59 -7.39 9.14
N LYS A 623 34.50 -6.53 10.15
CA LYS A 623 35.56 -6.17 11.10
C LYS A 623 34.94 -5.91 12.46
N VAL A 624 35.39 -6.65 13.46
CA VAL A 624 35.19 -6.35 14.87
C VAL A 624 36.15 -5.23 15.27
N SER A 625 35.67 -4.18 15.94
CA SER A 625 36.55 -3.18 16.55
C SER A 625 36.96 -3.60 17.96
N ASN A 626 38.03 -2.98 18.45
CA ASN A 626 38.48 -3.16 19.84
C ASN A 626 37.37 -2.73 20.83
N GLU A 627 36.56 -1.72 20.47
CA GLU A 627 35.52 -1.18 21.33
C GLU A 627 34.32 -2.14 21.45
N ASP A 628 33.93 -2.81 20.36
CA ASP A 628 32.92 -3.87 20.41
C ASP A 628 33.37 -5.02 21.35
N LEU A 629 34.65 -5.40 21.26
CA LEU A 629 35.25 -6.43 22.12
C LEU A 629 35.22 -6.04 23.60
N LEU A 630 35.57 -4.79 23.94
CA LEU A 630 35.50 -4.30 25.32
C LEU A 630 34.07 -4.33 25.85
N GLN A 631 33.10 -3.86 25.05
CA GLN A 631 31.70 -3.85 25.45
C GLN A 631 31.12 -5.26 25.64
N LEU A 632 31.51 -6.24 24.82
CA LEU A 632 31.11 -7.64 25.03
C LEU A 632 31.81 -8.26 26.24
N MET A 633 33.10 -7.94 26.49
CA MET A 633 33.82 -8.39 27.69
C MET A 633 33.19 -7.85 28.98
N GLU A 634 32.76 -6.57 28.99
CA GLU A 634 31.94 -6.00 30.07
C GLU A 634 30.64 -6.78 30.26
N ALA A 635 29.87 -7.00 29.18
CA ALA A 635 28.60 -7.71 29.23
C ALA A 635 28.73 -9.17 29.72
N VAL A 636 29.83 -9.87 29.39
CA VAL A 636 30.13 -11.23 29.88
C VAL A 636 30.58 -11.22 31.35
N ALA A 637 31.25 -10.15 31.81
CA ALA A 637 31.61 -9.98 33.22
C ALA A 637 30.37 -9.68 34.09
N GLU A 638 29.49 -8.79 33.62
CA GLU A 638 28.18 -8.49 34.21
C GLU A 638 27.30 -9.75 34.32
N LEU A 639 27.13 -10.50 33.22
CA LEU A 639 26.41 -11.78 33.18
C LEU A 639 26.92 -12.79 34.21
N LYS A 640 28.23 -12.82 34.47
CA LYS A 640 28.87 -13.76 35.40
C LYS A 640 28.92 -13.27 36.85
N GLY A 641 28.44 -12.06 37.14
CA GLY A 641 28.48 -11.48 38.48
C GLY A 641 29.90 -11.15 38.96
N VAL A 642 30.80 -10.80 38.03
CA VAL A 642 32.18 -10.39 38.33
C VAL A 642 32.17 -8.97 38.94
N ASP A 643 33.04 -8.73 39.93
CA ASP A 643 33.06 -7.44 40.61
C ASP A 643 33.48 -6.26 39.72
N SER A 644 32.94 -5.08 40.03
CA SER A 644 33.15 -3.85 39.26
C SER A 644 34.63 -3.44 39.20
N SER A 645 35.42 -3.79 40.21
CA SER A 645 36.87 -3.57 40.27
C SER A 645 37.64 -4.37 39.20
N SER A 646 37.23 -5.61 38.93
CA SER A 646 37.80 -6.43 37.86
C SER A 646 37.42 -5.89 36.48
N ILE A 647 36.24 -5.28 36.33
CA ILE A 647 35.83 -4.56 35.12
C ILE A 647 36.65 -3.27 34.95
N SER A 648 36.95 -2.53 36.03
CA SER A 648 37.90 -1.41 36.01
C SER A 648 39.28 -1.86 35.56
N PHE A 649 39.79 -2.97 36.09
CA PHE A 649 41.10 -3.52 35.70
C PHE A 649 41.17 -3.91 34.21
N LEU A 650 40.09 -4.47 33.65
CA LEU A 650 39.97 -4.75 32.21
C LEU A 650 39.99 -3.47 31.36
N LYS A 651 39.42 -2.35 31.85
CA LYS A 651 39.48 -1.05 31.18
C LYS A 651 40.85 -0.41 31.26
N GLU A 652 41.53 -0.49 32.40
CA GLU A 652 42.89 0.03 32.59
C GLU A 652 43.97 -0.74 31.82
N ASN A 653 43.74 -2.03 31.55
CA ASN A 653 44.67 -2.91 30.82
C ASN A 653 44.16 -3.29 29.41
N TYR A 654 43.19 -2.57 28.89
CA TYR A 654 42.50 -2.84 27.63
C TYR A 654 43.45 -2.97 26.43
N ASP A 655 44.42 -2.07 26.28
CA ASP A 655 45.43 -2.12 25.21
C ASP A 655 46.29 -3.40 25.25
N LEU A 656 46.55 -3.94 26.46
CA LEU A 656 47.26 -5.22 26.65
C LEU A 656 46.37 -6.42 26.28
N CYS A 657 45.07 -6.38 26.56
CA CYS A 657 44.13 -7.44 26.17
C CYS A 657 43.92 -7.47 24.65
N VAL A 658 43.78 -6.30 24.02
CA VAL A 658 43.62 -6.14 22.56
C VAL A 658 44.85 -6.66 21.80
N ALA A 659 46.06 -6.44 22.32
CA ALA A 659 47.31 -6.84 21.68
C ALA A 659 47.47 -8.36 21.42
N PHE A 660 46.61 -9.21 22.00
CA PHE A 660 46.61 -10.66 21.79
C PHE A 660 45.50 -11.18 20.85
N LEU A 661 44.68 -10.31 20.26
CA LEU A 661 43.63 -10.69 19.31
C LEU A 661 44.09 -10.48 17.85
N PRO A 662 44.12 -11.53 17.00
CA PRO A 662 44.63 -11.42 15.65
C PRO A 662 43.64 -10.72 14.70
N VAL A 663 44.11 -9.66 14.04
CA VAL A 663 43.32 -8.85 13.10
C VAL A 663 43.65 -9.19 11.64
N GLU A 664 42.60 -9.19 10.81
CA GLU A 664 42.54 -9.45 9.36
C GLU A 664 42.83 -10.86 8.83
N VAL A 665 41.85 -11.40 8.09
CA VAL A 665 42.00 -12.51 7.14
C VAL A 665 41.58 -12.01 5.74
N LYS A 666 42.46 -12.11 4.75
CA LYS A 666 42.14 -11.92 3.33
C LYS A 666 42.79 -13.01 2.46
N LYS A 667 42.03 -13.54 1.51
CA LYS A 667 42.51 -14.47 0.48
C LYS A 667 42.96 -13.72 -0.77
N THR A 668 44.12 -14.10 -1.32
CA THR A 668 44.48 -13.97 -2.75
C THR A 668 45.44 -15.10 -3.13
N ALA A 669 45.56 -15.41 -4.42
CA ALA A 669 46.33 -16.56 -4.90
C ALA A 669 47.09 -16.27 -6.22
N THR A 670 47.98 -17.19 -6.59
CA THR A 670 48.60 -17.42 -7.93
C THR A 670 49.43 -16.32 -8.58
N SER A 671 50.74 -16.58 -8.74
CA SER A 671 51.45 -16.49 -10.04
C SER A 671 52.74 -17.34 -10.05
N GLN A 672 53.07 -17.88 -11.22
CA GLN A 672 54.33 -18.53 -11.64
C GLN A 672 55.39 -17.45 -12.02
N GLU A 673 56.72 -17.67 -12.21
CA GLU A 673 57.63 -18.85 -12.13
C GLU A 673 59.12 -18.38 -11.92
N PRO A 674 60.17 -19.26 -11.86
CA PRO A 674 61.58 -18.93 -11.53
C PRO A 674 62.40 -18.59 -12.82
N PRO A 675 63.74 -18.80 -12.99
CA PRO A 675 64.87 -19.21 -12.11
C PRO A 675 66.12 -18.28 -12.20
N LYS A 676 67.32 -18.47 -11.61
CA LYS A 676 67.98 -19.29 -10.55
C LYS A 676 69.22 -18.44 -10.08
N ARG A 677 70.23 -18.80 -9.27
CA ARG A 677 70.78 -20.02 -8.61
C ARG A 677 71.63 -19.55 -7.40
N LEU A 678 71.88 -20.38 -6.37
CA LEU A 678 73.15 -20.33 -5.62
C LEU A 678 73.41 -21.63 -4.85
N ASP A 679 74.45 -22.34 -5.30
CA ASP A 679 74.87 -23.66 -4.81
C ASP A 679 75.48 -23.57 -3.39
N SER A 680 75.41 -24.56 -2.50
CA SER A 680 74.99 -25.97 -2.67
C SER A 680 74.34 -26.56 -1.41
N LEU A 681 73.07 -26.94 -1.51
CA LEU A 681 72.35 -27.92 -0.67
C LEU A 681 71.43 -28.70 -1.60
N GLY A 682 71.20 -29.99 -1.35
CA GLY A 682 70.39 -30.84 -2.22
C GLY A 682 68.88 -30.60 -2.04
N ASP A 683 68.12 -30.82 -3.11
CA ASP A 683 66.65 -30.86 -3.01
C ASP A 683 66.20 -31.98 -2.04
N ASP A 684 66.95 -33.09 -1.97
CA ASP A 684 66.73 -34.18 -0.99
C ASP A 684 66.92 -33.73 0.46
N ASP A 685 67.89 -32.87 0.76
CA ASP A 685 68.15 -32.36 2.12
C ASP A 685 67.02 -31.44 2.58
N LEU A 686 66.57 -30.55 1.69
CA LEU A 686 65.44 -29.65 1.96
C LEU A 686 64.12 -30.42 2.03
N LEU A 687 63.95 -31.47 1.24
CA LEU A 687 62.81 -32.38 1.32
C LEU A 687 62.82 -33.16 2.65
N LEU A 688 63.98 -33.62 3.13
CA LEU A 688 64.11 -34.29 4.43
C LEU A 688 63.73 -33.34 5.59
N ILE A 689 64.19 -32.09 5.55
CA ILE A 689 63.80 -31.06 6.52
C ILE A 689 62.29 -30.78 6.46
N ASN A 690 61.74 -30.57 5.27
CA ASN A 690 60.32 -30.23 5.10
C ASN A 690 59.40 -31.41 5.47
N ASN A 691 59.83 -32.65 5.21
CA ASN A 691 59.14 -33.85 5.66
C ASN A 691 59.20 -33.97 7.19
N PHE A 692 60.35 -33.75 7.82
CA PHE A 692 60.47 -33.75 9.29
C PHE A 692 59.56 -32.70 9.94
N LEU A 693 59.48 -31.48 9.38
CA LEU A 693 58.57 -30.43 9.86
C LEU A 693 57.10 -30.80 9.67
N THR A 694 56.75 -31.41 8.54
CA THR A 694 55.38 -31.90 8.25
C THR A 694 54.98 -33.02 9.22
N ASP A 695 55.87 -33.99 9.44
CA ASP A 695 55.70 -35.07 10.41
C ASP A 695 55.66 -34.58 11.86
N TYR A 696 56.27 -33.43 12.15
CA TYR A 696 56.23 -32.75 13.44
C TYR A 696 54.89 -32.07 13.65
N ASP A 697 54.40 -31.24 12.71
CA ASP A 697 53.05 -30.64 12.79
C ASP A 697 51.95 -31.71 12.93
N ASN A 698 52.03 -32.79 12.16
CA ASN A 698 51.13 -33.95 12.27
C ASN A 698 51.23 -34.69 13.63
N SER A 699 52.33 -34.52 14.37
CA SER A 699 52.49 -35.09 15.72
C SER A 699 52.04 -34.12 16.84
N VAL A 700 52.28 -32.82 16.65
CA VAL A 700 52.02 -31.75 17.63
C VAL A 700 50.53 -31.44 17.73
N THR A 701 49.82 -31.45 16.61
CA THR A 701 48.39 -31.05 16.50
C THR A 701 47.43 -31.87 17.36
N TRP A 702 47.83 -33.01 17.96
CA TRP A 702 46.91 -33.88 18.73
C TRP A 702 47.36 -34.38 20.12
N GLN A 703 48.65 -34.47 20.50
CA GLN A 703 49.03 -35.20 21.75
C GLN A 703 50.15 -34.61 22.67
N LEU A 704 50.46 -33.32 22.63
CA LEU A 704 51.43 -32.69 23.56
C LEU A 704 50.78 -31.90 24.71
N THR A 705 50.26 -32.60 25.73
CA THR A 705 49.72 -32.00 26.97
C THR A 705 50.58 -32.23 28.22
N HIS A 706 51.56 -33.13 28.15
CA HIS A 706 52.37 -33.61 29.27
C HIS A 706 53.84 -33.78 28.90
N THR A 707 54.74 -33.35 29.78
CA THR A 707 56.21 -33.34 29.58
C THR A 707 56.78 -34.68 29.13
N GLN A 708 56.28 -35.79 29.68
CA GLN A 708 56.73 -37.14 29.33
C GLN A 708 56.45 -37.55 27.87
N ASN A 709 55.51 -36.90 27.17
CA ASN A 709 55.32 -37.12 25.73
C ASN A 709 56.40 -36.44 24.88
N ILE A 710 57.01 -35.34 25.35
CA ILE A 710 58.06 -34.62 24.61
C ILE A 710 59.27 -35.55 24.44
N GLU A 711 59.82 -36.09 25.53
CA GLU A 711 60.94 -37.03 25.47
C GLU A 711 60.59 -38.29 24.68
N ARG A 712 59.38 -38.85 24.89
CA ARG A 712 58.98 -40.11 24.26
C ARG A 712 58.77 -40.02 22.74
N ILE A 713 58.39 -38.85 22.21
CA ILE A 713 58.03 -38.66 20.80
C ILE A 713 59.09 -37.87 20.03
N LEU A 714 59.64 -36.80 20.62
CA LEU A 714 60.57 -35.89 19.94
C LEU A 714 62.01 -36.43 19.90
N LYS A 715 62.46 -37.04 21.01
CA LYS A 715 63.84 -37.52 21.15
C LYS A 715 64.22 -38.57 20.10
N PRO A 716 63.42 -39.63 19.84
CA PRO A 716 63.78 -40.62 18.82
C PRO A 716 63.76 -40.05 17.40
N LYS A 717 62.83 -39.13 17.10
CA LYS A 717 62.76 -38.45 15.79
C LYS A 717 64.01 -37.58 15.53
N LEU A 718 64.47 -36.83 16.54
CA LEU A 718 65.72 -36.04 16.45
C LEU A 718 66.95 -36.95 16.31
N GLU A 719 67.05 -38.03 17.10
CA GLU A 719 68.17 -38.98 17.05
C GLU A 719 68.28 -39.70 15.68
N ILE A 720 67.15 -39.95 15.00
CA ILE A 720 67.11 -40.46 13.62
C ILE A 720 67.56 -39.38 12.62
N PHE A 721 67.04 -38.16 12.73
CA PHE A 721 67.34 -37.04 11.83
C PHE A 721 68.83 -36.68 11.82
N PHE A 722 69.47 -36.56 12.99
CA PHE A 722 70.93 -36.31 13.08
C PHE A 722 71.78 -37.49 12.60
N LYS A 723 71.26 -38.73 12.64
CA LYS A 723 71.90 -39.90 12.01
C LYS A 723 71.86 -39.84 10.48
N GLN A 724 70.75 -39.39 9.91
CA GLN A 724 70.58 -39.24 8.47
C GLN A 724 71.45 -38.10 7.91
N LEU A 725 71.70 -37.05 8.71
CA LEU A 725 72.65 -35.97 8.39
C LEU A 725 74.12 -36.31 8.68
N GLY A 726 74.45 -37.56 9.02
CA GLY A 726 75.84 -38.05 9.06
C GLY A 726 76.71 -37.56 10.22
N CYS A 727 76.14 -37.07 11.32
CA CYS A 727 76.92 -36.51 12.44
C CYS A 727 77.75 -37.58 13.20
N SER A 728 79.07 -37.44 13.21
CA SER A 728 80.01 -38.45 13.74
C SER A 728 80.18 -38.46 15.28
N SER A 729 79.95 -37.34 15.97
CA SER A 729 80.05 -37.27 17.44
C SER A 729 78.71 -37.58 18.10
N ALA A 730 78.55 -38.80 18.59
CA ALA A 730 77.36 -39.21 19.33
C ALA A 730 77.13 -38.36 20.60
N THR A 731 78.19 -37.93 21.27
CA THR A 731 78.14 -37.19 22.53
C THR A 731 77.58 -35.77 22.34
N ASP A 732 78.04 -35.04 21.33
CA ASP A 732 77.63 -33.66 21.08
C ASP A 732 76.21 -33.56 20.52
N VAL A 733 75.83 -34.52 19.67
CA VAL A 733 74.44 -34.67 19.21
C VAL A 733 73.52 -34.92 20.41
N GLN A 734 73.85 -35.86 21.30
CA GLN A 734 73.03 -36.17 22.46
C GLN A 734 72.90 -34.98 23.43
N ASN A 735 74.01 -34.25 23.66
CA ASN A 735 74.01 -33.04 24.48
C ASN A 735 73.11 -31.95 23.90
N ARG A 736 73.18 -31.69 22.59
CA ARG A 736 72.31 -30.72 21.91
C ARG A 736 70.84 -31.14 21.88
N ILE A 737 70.54 -32.42 21.70
CA ILE A 737 69.17 -32.95 21.80
C ILE A 737 68.60 -32.76 23.22
N ASN A 738 69.38 -33.05 24.25
CA ASN A 738 68.96 -32.87 25.65
C ASN A 738 68.76 -31.38 26.00
N ASP A 739 69.63 -30.47 25.54
CA ASP A 739 69.46 -29.01 25.68
C ASP A 739 68.20 -28.49 24.97
N LEU A 740 67.93 -28.98 23.74
CA LEU A 740 66.71 -28.64 23.01
C LEU A 740 65.45 -29.10 23.76
N ILE A 741 65.44 -30.35 24.24
CA ILE A 741 64.34 -30.93 25.04
C ILE A 741 64.15 -30.17 26.37
N SER A 742 65.24 -29.74 27.01
CA SER A 742 65.19 -28.92 28.23
C SER A 742 64.48 -27.60 27.96
N LYS A 743 64.89 -26.87 26.91
CA LYS A 743 64.26 -25.60 26.49
C LYS A 743 62.80 -25.78 26.10
N TYR A 744 62.46 -26.83 25.35
CA TYR A 744 61.07 -27.19 25.04
C TYR A 744 60.24 -27.49 26.29
N THR A 745 60.84 -28.12 27.31
CA THR A 745 60.19 -28.45 28.58
C THR A 745 59.96 -27.22 29.47
N GLU A 746 60.94 -26.31 29.53
CA GLU A 746 60.83 -25.03 30.20
C GLU A 746 59.71 -24.17 29.58
N VAL A 747 59.74 -24.04 28.25
CA VAL A 747 58.69 -23.36 27.46
C VAL A 747 57.31 -23.98 27.72
N LEU A 748 57.15 -25.30 27.65
CA LEU A 748 55.87 -25.96 27.94
C LEU A 748 55.43 -25.89 29.41
N THR A 749 56.37 -25.66 30.35
CA THR A 749 56.03 -25.41 31.76
C THR A 749 55.47 -24.00 31.94
N ILE A 750 56.05 -23.01 31.26
CA ILE A 750 55.53 -21.63 31.20
C ILE A 750 54.14 -21.63 30.53
N TRP A 751 53.97 -22.35 29.42
CA TRP A 751 52.73 -22.43 28.64
C TRP A 751 51.53 -23.03 29.40
N ARG A 752 51.75 -23.79 30.47
CA ARG A 752 50.66 -24.27 31.35
C ARG A 752 49.96 -23.14 32.14
N THR A 753 50.48 -21.91 32.08
CA THR A 753 50.03 -20.80 32.93
C THR A 753 49.16 -19.76 32.20
N HIS A 754 49.32 -19.58 30.88
CA HIS A 754 48.56 -18.63 30.04
C HIS A 754 48.31 -19.21 28.64
N TYR A 755 47.07 -19.08 28.12
CA TYR A 755 46.60 -19.84 26.96
C TYR A 755 46.13 -18.95 25.78
N GLN A 756 47.06 -18.40 24.99
CA GLN A 756 46.69 -17.79 23.69
C GLN A 756 47.79 -17.68 22.62
N ASN A 757 49.09 -17.81 22.95
CA ASN A 757 50.20 -17.58 21.99
C ASN A 757 50.83 -18.86 21.38
N ILE A 758 50.06 -19.94 21.25
CA ILE A 758 50.58 -21.29 20.89
C ILE A 758 51.26 -21.34 19.51
N PHE A 759 50.80 -20.55 18.53
CA PHE A 759 51.32 -20.62 17.16
C PHE A 759 52.56 -19.73 16.89
N LEU A 760 52.71 -18.62 17.62
CA LEU A 760 53.73 -17.60 17.34
C LEU A 760 55.10 -17.88 17.99
N GLY A 761 55.16 -18.68 19.07
CA GLY A 761 56.41 -18.95 19.79
C GLY A 761 57.34 -20.00 19.14
N LEU A 762 56.77 -20.98 18.44
CA LEU A 762 57.54 -22.13 17.92
C LEU A 762 58.27 -21.83 16.61
N GLN A 763 57.64 -21.12 15.66
CA GLN A 763 58.28 -20.81 14.37
C GLN A 763 59.60 -20.03 14.52
N PRO A 764 59.70 -18.98 15.35
CA PRO A 764 60.97 -18.29 15.58
C PRO A 764 62.05 -19.21 16.15
N LEU A 765 61.75 -20.03 17.16
CA LEU A 765 62.72 -20.94 17.79
C LEU A 765 63.21 -22.04 16.83
N LEU A 766 62.34 -22.59 15.98
CA LEU A 766 62.74 -23.53 14.92
C LEU A 766 63.57 -22.85 13.83
N LYS A 767 63.22 -21.62 13.44
CA LYS A 767 63.94 -20.83 12.44
C LYS A 767 65.33 -20.40 12.94
N ASP A 768 65.44 -20.04 14.22
CA ASP A 768 66.70 -19.71 14.88
C ASP A 768 67.55 -20.96 15.11
N ALA A 769 66.97 -22.11 15.45
CA ALA A 769 67.70 -23.38 15.48
C ALA A 769 68.30 -23.73 14.11
N VAL A 770 67.51 -23.59 13.03
CA VAL A 770 68.00 -23.76 11.65
C VAL A 770 69.07 -22.72 11.28
N LEU A 771 68.94 -21.46 11.71
CA LEU A 771 69.95 -20.41 11.49
C LEU A 771 71.24 -20.67 12.28
N SER A 772 71.17 -21.10 13.54
CA SER A 772 72.35 -21.46 14.34
C SER A 772 73.05 -22.70 13.80
N ILE A 773 72.31 -23.72 13.34
CA ILE A 773 72.89 -24.91 12.70
C ILE A 773 73.53 -24.54 11.36
N ARG A 774 72.87 -23.72 10.53
CA ARG A 774 73.41 -23.16 9.28
C ARG A 774 74.68 -22.35 9.53
N ASN A 775 74.72 -21.53 10.57
CA ASN A 775 75.89 -20.73 10.93
C ASN A 775 77.04 -21.59 11.48
N ALA A 776 76.76 -22.64 12.26
CA ALA A 776 77.77 -23.61 12.68
C ALA A 776 78.40 -24.31 11.47
N TYR A 777 77.58 -24.86 10.57
CA TYR A 777 78.04 -25.52 9.34
C TYR A 777 78.88 -24.58 8.44
N ASN A 778 78.45 -23.32 8.30
CA ASN A 778 79.16 -22.32 7.49
C ASN A 778 80.42 -21.71 8.15
N THR A 779 80.67 -21.92 9.46
CA THR A 779 81.83 -21.34 10.16
C THR A 779 82.99 -22.30 10.36
N GLY A 780 82.86 -23.57 9.97
CA GLY A 780 83.97 -24.53 9.95
C GLY A 780 84.50 -24.97 11.32
N ASN A 781 83.75 -24.69 12.40
CA ASN A 781 83.97 -25.33 13.70
C ASN A 781 83.29 -26.71 13.68
N ASN A 782 84.11 -27.76 13.69
CA ASN A 782 83.68 -29.17 13.76
C ASN A 782 82.77 -29.46 14.96
#